data_AF-A0A1J7IVG8-F1
#
_entry.id   AF-A0A1J7IVG8-F1
#
_cell.length_a   1.000
_cell.length_b   1.000
_cell.length_c   1.000
_cell.angle_alpha   90.00
_cell.angle_beta   90.00
_cell.angle_gamma   90.00
#
_symmetry.space_group_name_H-M   'P 1'
#
loop_
_entity.id
_entity.type
_entity.pdbx_description
1 polymer ?
#
loop_
_entity_poly.entity_id
_entity_poly.type
_entity_poly.pdbx_seq_one_letter_code
_entity_poly.pdbx_strand_id
1 'polypeptide(L)'
;MASKSRSSIVHVSLMVALLATNIILADDNVPIPDDMSQLNRWYHKNVKPLSQRKNTLDPALVAVESEITVIKVKQDGSGNFKTINEAMKSIPKGNTKRMIVYIGGGTYNEKIRIEREKPFIMLYGTPGKMPTLTYGGTALKYGTLDSATLIVESDYFVPSNIIISNFAPRPDGKRKGAQAVALRASGDKATFYKVTLLGLQDTLCDDEDWHIYKDCLIQGTVDFVFGNGKTMFLNTELRFLGDEGMSVITAHARDKNTDDTGYSFVRCDVTGTENGTLLGRAWMSKSKVVFAYSNLGGVVNKAAWSNNFHPEYDRPFSLYKTSPEALSLSPPEGPNFGILVIQDVMDLEPISCFGLRQYHEVKELPFPQNMNPELFYRSGISINRATHYHHVAFVPVLNQPLSSNKYYVIQQNGKHKGEAYIISKEEDLSTSDFYNSVCDESLHHLDISNTYQEFEIYPRRSKVTLRGGFSAKSVALDGYPPRFLSTRWKLSASASDDSSIIGEALGVNDALRARKPKLNSTLANKRSSESVSVGKWYCPFMFIKERTHKTLKEEMRKSMFYEMTLEQKWEEIYSCENGMIGNNTVNVDAVVQKEKVVVAGWEAMIDEMDVAEGLLWFNSFSNVGEKNSVGLSTAIFARMKWEQERVGWIEGKEKQIRAKKVEVFEGTNGWKKFVCYVLVETFVLKRLDGSFVLSYAFKHYHHLTSKWE
;
A
#
# COMPACT_ATOMS: atom_id res chain seq x y z
N MET A 1 -14.37 65.26 64.56
CA MET A 1 -15.21 65.08 63.34
C MET A 1 -14.65 63.93 62.52
N ALA A 2 -15.56 63.19 61.88
CA ALA A 2 -15.41 61.95 61.11
C ALA A 2 -14.18 61.93 60.17
N SER A 3 -13.40 60.84 60.04
CA SER A 3 -13.67 59.49 59.51
C SER A 3 -13.61 59.34 57.97
N LYS A 4 -12.69 58.45 57.54
CA LYS A 4 -12.91 57.32 56.60
C LYS A 4 -13.20 57.67 55.11
N SER A 5 -12.97 56.81 54.11
CA SER A 5 -12.41 55.46 53.95
C SER A 5 -12.68 55.01 52.50
N ARG A 6 -11.69 54.38 51.85
CA ARG A 6 -11.75 53.21 50.95
C ARG A 6 -12.96 52.95 49.99
N SER A 7 -12.58 52.69 48.74
CA SER A 7 -12.74 51.40 47.99
C SER A 7 -13.93 51.15 47.04
N SER A 8 -13.57 50.44 45.96
CA SER A 8 -14.36 49.52 45.11
C SER A 8 -15.22 50.11 43.99
N ILE A 9 -15.39 49.55 42.78
CA ILE A 9 -14.91 48.37 42.03
C ILE A 9 -15.47 48.54 40.58
N VAL A 10 -14.64 48.27 39.55
CA VAL A 10 -14.91 47.59 38.25
C VAL A 10 -15.93 48.12 37.22
N HIS A 11 -15.49 48.19 35.94
CA HIS A 11 -16.01 47.58 34.68
C HIS A 11 -15.01 47.94 33.52
N VAL A 12 -14.05 47.10 33.10
CA VAL A 12 -14.10 46.00 32.08
C VAL A 12 -14.37 46.48 30.63
N SER A 13 -13.33 46.59 29.79
CA SER A 13 -13.10 45.81 28.54
C SER A 13 -12.32 46.49 27.38
N LEU A 14 -11.48 45.66 26.73
CA LEU A 14 -10.80 45.70 25.40
C LEU A 14 -9.39 46.35 25.27
N MET A 15 -8.25 45.62 25.38
CA MET A 15 -7.48 44.79 24.40
C MET A 15 -6.82 45.60 23.25
N VAL A 16 -5.51 45.55 22.93
CA VAL A 16 -4.68 44.40 22.44
C VAL A 16 -3.14 44.69 22.52
N ALA A 17 -2.33 43.62 22.62
CA ALA A 17 -0.87 43.43 22.37
C ALA A 17 0.13 43.90 23.46
N LEU A 18 1.05 43.11 24.03
CA LEU A 18 1.72 41.85 23.63
C LEU A 18 1.89 40.93 24.87
N LEU A 19 1.26 39.76 24.86
CA LEU A 19 1.64 38.63 25.69
C LEU A 19 1.74 37.42 24.75
N ALA A 20 2.94 37.07 24.34
CA ALA A 20 3.20 35.78 23.73
C ALA A 20 3.15 34.71 24.84
N THR A 21 1.94 34.34 25.24
CA THR A 21 1.74 33.08 25.95
C THR A 21 2.04 31.98 24.96
N ASN A 22 3.17 31.30 25.12
CA ASN A 22 3.39 30.02 24.45
C ASN A 22 2.35 29.05 24.99
N ILE A 23 1.22 28.96 24.27
CA ILE A 23 0.28 27.87 24.39
C ILE A 23 1.04 26.66 23.87
N ILE A 24 1.47 25.78 24.76
CA ILE A 24 1.99 24.48 24.36
C ILE A 24 0.80 23.52 24.40
N LEU A 25 0.07 23.52 23.29
CA LEU A 25 -0.57 22.29 22.82
C LEU A 25 0.54 21.45 22.16
N ALA A 26 0.34 20.14 22.05
CA ALA A 26 1.11 19.38 21.08
C ALA A 26 0.66 19.87 19.69
N ASP A 27 1.30 20.92 19.19
CA ASP A 27 1.21 21.33 17.81
C ASP A 27 2.55 21.03 17.13
N ASP A 28 2.52 20.78 15.83
CA ASP A 28 3.72 20.43 15.06
C ASP A 28 4.71 21.61 14.93
N ASN A 29 4.48 22.74 15.63
CA ASN A 29 5.26 23.97 15.51
C ASN A 29 6.54 23.97 16.34
N VAL A 30 6.66 23.09 17.35
CA VAL A 30 7.88 22.96 18.18
C VAL A 30 8.38 21.51 18.17
N PRO A 31 9.05 21.08 17.08
CA PRO A 31 9.48 19.69 16.93
C PRO A 31 10.47 19.29 18.03
N ILE A 32 10.47 17.99 18.37
CA ILE A 32 11.54 17.38 19.17
C ILE A 32 12.84 17.60 18.38
N PRO A 33 13.92 18.14 18.99
CA PRO A 33 15.14 18.45 18.27
C PRO A 33 15.77 17.17 17.71
N ASP A 34 16.74 17.31 16.81
CA ASP A 34 17.53 16.19 16.24
C ASP A 34 18.81 15.92 17.08
N ASP A 35 19.42 16.96 17.67
CA ASP A 35 20.61 16.86 18.53
C ASP A 35 20.28 16.45 19.99
N MET A 36 20.72 15.27 20.40
CA MET A 36 20.34 14.63 21.66
C MET A 36 20.73 15.44 22.89
N SER A 37 21.81 16.23 22.80
CA SER A 37 22.25 17.11 23.88
C SER A 37 21.21 18.19 24.22
N GLN A 38 20.29 18.49 23.29
CA GLN A 38 19.25 19.51 23.44
C GLN A 38 17.95 18.95 24.02
N LEU A 39 17.76 17.62 24.05
CA LEU A 39 16.49 17.00 24.42
C LEU A 39 16.03 17.42 25.82
N ASN A 40 16.93 17.40 26.80
CA ASN A 40 16.59 17.81 28.17
C ASN A 40 16.18 19.29 28.21
N ARG A 41 16.92 20.18 27.54
CA ARG A 41 16.55 21.60 27.48
C ARG A 41 15.20 21.80 26.80
N TRP A 42 14.96 21.11 25.70
CA TRP A 42 13.69 21.12 24.98
C TRP A 42 12.54 20.62 25.86
N TYR A 43 12.73 19.51 26.57
CA TYR A 43 11.72 18.96 27.47
C TYR A 43 11.36 19.94 28.58
N HIS A 44 12.34 20.52 29.28
CA HIS A 44 12.08 21.53 30.31
C HIS A 44 11.48 22.83 29.74
N LYS A 45 11.76 23.14 28.47
CA LYS A 45 11.16 24.27 27.77
C LYS A 45 9.68 24.02 27.45
N ASN A 46 9.30 22.81 27.04
CA ASN A 46 7.96 22.50 26.53
C ASN A 46 7.04 21.81 27.55
N VAL A 47 7.60 21.02 28.47
CA VAL A 47 6.86 20.42 29.58
C VAL A 47 7.06 21.28 30.81
N LYS A 48 6.31 22.39 30.86
CA LYS A 48 6.34 23.32 31.98
C LYS A 48 5.80 22.69 33.27
N PRO A 49 6.22 23.18 34.46
CA PRO A 49 5.61 22.77 35.73
C PRO A 49 4.09 22.96 35.73
N LEU A 50 3.38 22.14 36.50
CA LEU A 50 1.92 22.16 36.63
C LEU A 50 1.37 23.58 36.83
N SER A 51 2.01 24.39 37.67
CA SER A 51 1.59 25.77 37.97
C SER A 51 1.45 26.67 36.73
N GLN A 52 2.21 26.40 35.66
CA GLN A 52 2.19 27.19 34.42
C GLN A 52 1.27 26.62 33.35
N ARG A 53 0.99 25.31 33.38
CA ARG A 53 0.16 24.61 32.37
C ARG A 53 -1.20 24.13 32.88
N LYS A 54 -1.52 24.35 34.16
CA LYS A 54 -2.78 23.85 34.76
C LYS A 54 -4.04 24.26 33.99
N ASN A 55 -4.05 25.44 33.36
CA ASN A 55 -5.22 25.93 32.62
C ASN A 55 -5.40 25.24 31.25
N THR A 56 -4.40 24.47 30.78
CA THR A 56 -4.43 23.77 29.49
C THR A 56 -4.44 22.24 29.65
N LEU A 57 -4.41 21.75 30.89
CA LEU A 57 -4.48 20.32 31.22
C LEU A 57 -5.92 19.89 31.46
N ASP A 58 -6.15 18.56 31.44
CA ASP A 58 -7.42 17.99 31.91
C ASP A 58 -7.72 18.50 33.34
N PRO A 59 -8.87 19.17 33.57
CA PRO A 59 -9.25 19.67 34.89
C PRO A 59 -9.29 18.59 35.98
N ALA A 60 -9.66 17.35 35.65
CA ALA A 60 -9.67 16.24 36.60
C ALA A 60 -8.25 15.90 37.06
N LEU A 61 -7.29 15.85 36.13
CA LEU A 61 -5.87 15.67 36.47
C LEU A 61 -5.37 16.82 37.36
N VAL A 62 -5.70 18.07 37.03
CA VAL A 62 -5.29 19.24 37.83
C VAL A 62 -5.86 19.19 39.24
N ALA A 63 -7.12 18.79 39.39
CA ALA A 63 -7.78 18.66 40.68
C ALA A 63 -7.10 17.60 41.55
N VAL A 64 -6.85 16.40 41.02
CA VAL A 64 -6.25 15.31 41.81
C VAL A 64 -4.81 15.59 42.22
N GLU A 65 -4.04 16.35 41.43
CA GLU A 65 -2.65 16.73 41.77
C GLU A 65 -2.57 17.71 42.95
N SER A 66 -3.68 18.37 43.31
CA SER A 66 -3.76 19.20 44.53
C SER A 66 -4.04 18.38 45.79
N GLU A 67 -4.52 17.14 45.64
CA GLU A 67 -4.87 16.24 46.74
C GLU A 67 -4.06 14.93 46.65
N ILE A 68 -2.86 14.96 47.21
CA ILE A 68 -1.94 13.81 47.17
C ILE A 68 -2.10 12.97 48.45
N THR A 69 -2.28 11.67 48.28
CA THR A 69 -2.24 10.69 49.37
C THR A 69 -1.11 9.70 49.11
N VAL A 70 -0.27 9.46 50.12
CA VAL A 70 0.87 8.53 50.02
C VAL A 70 0.62 7.30 50.89
N ILE A 71 0.68 6.11 50.29
CA ILE A 71 0.70 4.82 51.00
C ILE A 71 2.04 4.14 50.78
N LYS A 72 2.62 3.53 51.82
CA LYS A 72 3.93 2.89 51.79
C LYS A 72 3.78 1.37 51.76
N VAL A 73 4.45 0.71 50.82
CA VAL A 73 4.54 -0.76 50.71
C VAL A 73 5.97 -1.17 51.01
N LYS A 74 6.18 -1.95 52.07
CA LYS A 74 7.52 -2.44 52.45
C LYS A 74 7.43 -3.83 53.06
N GLN A 75 8.22 -4.76 52.51
CA GLN A 75 8.21 -6.17 52.93
C GLN A 75 8.67 -6.37 54.39
N ASP A 76 9.50 -5.45 54.91
CA ASP A 76 9.98 -5.44 56.30
C ASP A 76 8.89 -5.06 57.34
N GLY A 77 7.70 -4.64 56.89
CA GLY A 77 6.60 -4.23 57.76
C GLY A 77 6.68 -2.78 58.27
N SER A 78 7.69 -1.99 57.87
CA SER A 78 7.81 -0.57 58.23
C SER A 78 6.96 0.36 57.36
N GLY A 79 6.13 -0.19 56.47
CA GLY A 79 5.15 0.51 55.62
C GLY A 79 3.71 0.30 56.10
N ASN A 80 2.75 0.86 55.36
CA ASN A 80 1.32 0.62 55.58
C ASN A 80 0.90 -0.81 55.17
N PHE A 81 1.54 -1.36 54.14
CA PHE A 81 1.27 -2.70 53.62
C PHE A 81 2.59 -3.45 53.35
N LYS A 82 2.54 -4.79 53.32
CA LYS A 82 3.68 -5.62 52.95
C LYS A 82 3.71 -5.96 51.46
N THR A 83 2.53 -6.03 50.86
CA THR A 83 2.34 -6.41 49.44
C THR A 83 1.70 -5.28 48.65
N ILE A 84 1.90 -5.31 47.33
CA ILE A 84 1.33 -4.31 46.42
C ILE A 84 -0.17 -4.57 46.26
N ASN A 85 -0.60 -5.84 46.20
CA ASN A 85 -2.02 -6.18 46.10
C ASN A 85 -2.84 -5.72 47.32
N GLU A 86 -2.30 -5.78 48.54
CA GLU A 86 -2.96 -5.21 49.73
C GLU A 86 -3.14 -3.70 49.60
N ALA A 87 -2.10 -3.00 49.13
CA ALA A 87 -2.17 -1.56 48.90
C ALA A 87 -3.23 -1.20 47.84
N MET A 88 -3.27 -1.92 46.71
CA MET A 88 -4.29 -1.72 45.67
C MET A 88 -5.71 -1.97 46.18
N LYS A 89 -5.92 -2.95 47.08
CA LYS A 89 -7.22 -3.22 47.71
C LYS A 89 -7.69 -2.09 48.63
N SER A 90 -6.77 -1.35 49.23
CA SER A 90 -7.10 -0.23 50.13
C SER A 90 -7.58 1.03 49.39
N ILE A 91 -7.29 1.14 48.09
CA ILE A 91 -7.69 2.29 47.27
C ILE A 91 -9.15 2.09 46.84
N PRO A 92 -10.06 3.04 47.11
CA PRO A 92 -11.46 2.92 46.71
C PRO A 92 -11.64 3.04 45.20
N LYS A 93 -12.71 2.42 44.68
CA LYS A 93 -13.19 2.69 43.33
C LYS A 93 -13.64 4.15 43.20
N GLY A 94 -13.52 4.72 42.01
CA GLY A 94 -13.83 6.13 41.74
C GLY A 94 -12.87 7.10 42.42
N ASN A 95 -11.60 6.71 42.58
CA ASN A 95 -10.59 7.53 43.24
C ASN A 95 -10.48 8.93 42.62
N THR A 96 -10.59 9.97 43.45
CA THR A 96 -10.55 11.39 43.05
C THR A 96 -9.30 12.12 43.52
N LYS A 97 -8.27 11.38 43.97
CA LYS A 97 -7.04 11.93 44.54
C LYS A 97 -5.81 11.32 43.87
N ARG A 98 -4.68 12.02 43.84
CA ARG A 98 -3.43 11.41 43.39
C ARG A 98 -2.96 10.41 44.45
N MET A 99 -3.05 9.12 44.16
CA MET A 99 -2.65 8.04 45.07
C MET A 99 -1.23 7.60 44.76
N ILE A 100 -0.26 8.04 45.56
CA ILE A 100 1.15 7.62 45.44
C ILE A 100 1.38 6.39 46.30
N VAL A 101 1.64 5.26 45.65
CA VAL A 101 2.07 4.02 46.29
C VAL A 101 3.59 3.98 46.25
N TYR A 102 4.19 4.41 47.36
CA TYR A 102 5.63 4.33 47.58
C TYR A 102 6.02 2.88 47.88
N ILE A 103 6.86 2.29 47.06
CA ILE A 103 7.29 0.89 47.19
C ILE A 103 8.78 0.87 47.60
N GLY A 104 9.07 0.23 48.74
CA GLY A 104 10.43 0.04 49.21
C GLY A 104 11.23 -0.88 48.29
N GLY A 105 12.56 -0.72 48.24
CA GLY A 105 13.42 -1.60 47.46
C GLY A 105 13.27 -3.07 47.90
N GLY A 106 13.20 -3.99 46.95
CA GLY A 106 12.93 -5.40 47.18
C GLY A 106 12.39 -6.10 45.94
N THR A 107 12.18 -7.41 46.04
CA THR A 107 11.54 -8.21 44.98
C THR A 107 10.15 -8.64 45.44
N TYR A 108 9.13 -8.21 44.70
CA TYR A 108 7.72 -8.46 44.95
C TYR A 108 7.23 -9.49 43.93
N ASN A 109 7.16 -10.75 44.34
CA ASN A 109 6.64 -11.83 43.50
C ASN A 109 5.12 -11.88 43.56
N GLU A 110 4.49 -11.01 42.77
CA GLU A 110 3.04 -10.80 42.76
C GLU A 110 2.56 -10.60 41.33
N LYS A 111 1.44 -11.22 40.97
CA LYS A 111 0.66 -10.81 39.82
C LYS A 111 -0.24 -9.65 40.23
N ILE A 112 -0.13 -8.51 39.57
CA ILE A 112 -0.76 -7.25 39.99
C ILE A 112 -1.69 -6.78 38.88
N ARG A 113 -2.91 -6.37 39.26
CA ARG A 113 -3.86 -5.70 38.37
C ARG A 113 -4.29 -4.39 39.00
N ILE A 114 -4.18 -3.30 38.26
CA ILE A 114 -4.66 -1.98 38.65
C ILE A 114 -5.90 -1.71 37.81
N GLU A 115 -7.06 -1.83 38.45
CA GLU A 115 -8.37 -1.86 37.82
C GLU A 115 -8.76 -0.49 37.24
N ARG A 116 -9.55 -0.51 36.15
CA ARG A 116 -10.02 0.70 35.44
C ARG A 116 -10.77 1.67 36.36
N GLU A 117 -11.48 1.16 37.36
CA GLU A 117 -12.25 1.99 38.29
C GLU A 117 -11.39 2.71 39.34
N LYS A 118 -10.06 2.60 39.28
CA LYS A 118 -9.13 3.26 40.23
C LYS A 118 -8.13 4.17 39.49
N PRO A 119 -8.56 5.30 38.92
CA PRO A 119 -7.69 6.20 38.17
C PRO A 119 -6.69 6.93 39.07
N PHE A 120 -5.72 7.62 38.46
CA PHE A 120 -4.76 8.52 39.13
C PHE A 120 -3.82 7.85 40.15
N ILE A 121 -3.51 6.58 39.95
CA ILE A 121 -2.54 5.84 40.77
C ILE A 121 -1.11 6.10 40.25
N MET A 122 -0.18 6.31 41.17
CA MET A 122 1.26 6.37 40.89
C MET A 122 1.97 5.28 41.68
N LEU A 123 2.76 4.43 41.02
CA LEU A 123 3.72 3.56 41.71
C LEU A 123 5.08 4.25 41.71
N TYR A 124 5.69 4.40 42.88
CA TYR A 124 6.96 5.10 43.00
C TYR A 124 8.01 4.29 43.77
N GLY A 125 9.13 4.02 43.11
CA GLY A 125 10.34 3.49 43.73
C GLY A 125 11.39 4.57 43.96
N THR A 126 12.34 4.32 44.85
CA THR A 126 13.47 5.23 45.03
C THR A 126 14.50 5.01 43.90
N PRO A 127 14.95 6.06 43.20
CA PRO A 127 16.06 5.95 42.23
C PRO A 127 17.28 5.25 42.86
N GLY A 128 17.87 4.29 42.14
CA GLY A 128 18.99 3.48 42.63
C GLY A 128 18.62 2.37 43.62
N LYS A 129 17.36 2.30 44.08
CA LYS A 129 16.80 1.21 44.89
C LYS A 129 15.41 0.82 44.36
N MET A 130 15.32 0.66 43.04
CA MET A 130 14.05 0.38 42.36
C MET A 130 13.50 -0.98 42.81
N PRO A 131 12.23 -1.07 43.22
CA PRO A 131 11.59 -2.35 43.50
C PRO A 131 11.41 -3.14 42.19
N THR A 132 11.51 -4.47 42.31
CA THR A 132 11.26 -5.41 41.21
C THR A 132 9.91 -6.09 41.42
N LEU A 133 8.98 -5.86 40.50
CA LEU A 133 7.69 -6.51 40.43
C LEU A 133 7.85 -7.68 39.47
N THR A 134 7.61 -8.90 39.93
CA THR A 134 7.92 -10.10 39.15
C THR A 134 6.85 -11.17 39.25
N TYR A 135 6.56 -11.86 38.16
CA TYR A 135 5.71 -13.04 38.13
C TYR A 135 6.06 -13.94 36.93
N GLY A 136 5.76 -15.24 37.03
CA GLY A 136 6.08 -16.23 36.00
C GLY A 136 4.84 -16.67 35.21
N GLY A 137 4.07 -15.70 34.70
CA GLY A 137 2.84 -15.98 33.95
C GLY A 137 3.13 -16.34 32.49
N THR A 138 2.49 -17.40 31.98
CA THR A 138 2.58 -17.79 30.56
C THR A 138 1.21 -17.81 29.91
N ALA A 139 1.16 -17.64 28.59
CA ALA A 139 -0.07 -17.72 27.82
C ALA A 139 -0.73 -19.09 27.88
N LEU A 140 0.02 -20.17 28.09
CA LEU A 140 -0.55 -21.50 28.31
C LEU A 140 -1.53 -21.52 29.50
N LYS A 141 -1.22 -20.78 30.57
CA LYS A 141 -2.03 -20.74 31.79
C LYS A 141 -3.06 -19.62 31.79
N TYR A 142 -2.71 -18.47 31.23
CA TYR A 142 -3.52 -17.25 31.37
C TYR A 142 -4.03 -16.67 30.05
N GLY A 143 -3.60 -17.17 28.90
CA GLY A 143 -3.63 -16.40 27.65
C GLY A 143 -2.58 -15.30 27.64
N THR A 144 -2.24 -14.76 26.46
CA THR A 144 -1.14 -13.79 26.32
C THR A 144 -1.39 -12.54 27.17
N LEU A 145 -2.56 -11.91 27.03
CA LEU A 145 -2.87 -10.64 27.70
C LEU A 145 -2.85 -10.75 29.23
N ASP A 146 -3.48 -11.79 29.79
CA ASP A 146 -3.49 -12.00 31.23
C ASP A 146 -2.22 -12.72 31.73
N SER A 147 -1.24 -13.06 30.89
CA SER A 147 0.06 -13.58 31.38
C SER A 147 0.91 -12.51 32.08
N ALA A 148 0.53 -11.24 31.92
CA ALA A 148 1.23 -10.08 32.45
C ALA A 148 1.51 -10.15 33.96
N THR A 149 2.72 -9.71 34.35
CA THR A 149 3.08 -9.50 35.76
C THR A 149 2.34 -8.29 36.34
N LEU A 150 2.32 -7.18 35.61
CA LEU A 150 1.52 -6.00 35.93
C LEU A 150 0.52 -5.73 34.79
N ILE A 151 -0.76 -5.69 35.13
CA ILE A 151 -1.85 -5.27 34.24
C ILE A 151 -2.34 -3.89 34.71
N VAL A 152 -2.30 -2.91 33.82
CA VAL A 152 -2.73 -1.53 34.08
C VAL A 152 -3.92 -1.21 33.19
N GLU A 153 -5.10 -1.13 33.79
CA GLU A 153 -6.34 -0.66 33.14
C GLU A 153 -6.73 0.74 33.64
N SER A 154 -5.98 1.30 34.59
CA SER A 154 -6.24 2.56 35.27
C SER A 154 -5.75 3.77 34.46
N ASP A 155 -6.66 4.71 34.20
CA ASP A 155 -6.34 5.97 33.53
C ASP A 155 -5.43 6.86 34.38
N TYR A 156 -4.58 7.64 33.71
CA TYR A 156 -3.61 8.55 34.34
C TYR A 156 -2.62 7.83 35.29
N PHE A 157 -2.36 6.55 35.03
CA PHE A 157 -1.41 5.75 35.79
C PHE A 157 0.04 6.21 35.54
N VAL A 158 0.84 6.26 36.61
CA VAL A 158 2.25 6.71 36.53
C VAL A 158 3.17 5.79 37.35
N PRO A 159 3.86 4.81 36.74
CA PRO A 159 4.97 4.15 37.41
C PRO A 159 6.27 4.92 37.20
N SER A 160 7.05 5.07 38.28
CA SER A 160 8.32 5.78 38.24
C SER A 160 9.40 5.09 39.07
N ASN A 161 10.55 4.83 38.45
CA ASN A 161 11.69 4.10 39.03
C ASN A 161 11.30 2.69 39.51
N ILE A 162 10.71 1.89 38.62
CA ILE A 162 10.22 0.52 38.90
C ILE A 162 10.82 -0.45 37.90
N ILE A 163 11.17 -1.67 38.35
CA ILE A 163 11.49 -2.80 37.47
C ILE A 163 10.26 -3.71 37.41
N ILE A 164 9.81 -4.08 36.22
CA ILE A 164 8.73 -5.03 35.99
C ILE A 164 9.30 -6.16 35.13
N SER A 165 9.16 -7.40 35.58
CA SER A 165 9.77 -8.55 34.90
C SER A 165 8.82 -9.74 34.84
N ASN A 166 8.85 -10.48 33.73
CA ASN A 166 8.29 -11.82 33.67
C ASN A 166 9.43 -12.85 33.61
N PHE A 167 9.50 -13.75 34.59
CA PHE A 167 10.58 -14.74 34.70
C PHE A 167 10.27 -16.09 34.02
N ALA A 168 9.21 -16.16 33.22
CA ALA A 168 8.87 -17.37 32.48
C ALA A 168 10.08 -17.88 31.65
N PRO A 169 10.24 -19.21 31.50
CA PRO A 169 11.37 -19.76 30.77
C PRO A 169 11.36 -19.38 29.29
N ARG A 170 12.54 -19.22 28.70
CA ARG A 170 12.71 -18.90 27.28
C ARG A 170 11.87 -19.82 26.37
N PRO A 171 11.15 -19.26 25.38
CA PRO A 171 10.51 -20.05 24.34
C PRO A 171 11.54 -20.88 23.57
N ASP A 172 11.22 -22.15 23.29
CA ASP A 172 12.09 -23.09 22.56
C ASP A 172 11.55 -23.40 21.15
N GLY A 173 10.54 -22.64 20.70
CA GLY A 173 9.84 -22.85 19.43
C GLY A 173 8.94 -24.10 19.38
N LYS A 174 8.93 -24.94 20.44
CA LYS A 174 8.17 -26.20 20.51
C LYS A 174 7.04 -26.12 21.52
N ARG A 175 7.27 -25.44 22.64
CA ARG A 175 6.32 -25.28 23.75
C ARG A 175 5.18 -24.36 23.34
N LYS A 176 3.95 -24.87 23.39
CA LYS A 176 2.74 -24.07 23.17
C LYS A 176 2.54 -23.06 24.31
N GLY A 177 2.08 -21.86 23.99
CA GLY A 177 1.71 -20.85 24.97
C GLY A 177 2.90 -20.28 25.75
N ALA A 178 4.07 -20.17 25.11
CA ALA A 178 5.31 -19.68 25.73
C ALA A 178 5.39 -18.15 25.87
N GLN A 179 4.42 -17.41 25.29
CA GLN A 179 4.32 -15.95 25.44
C GLN A 179 4.19 -15.58 26.93
N ALA A 180 4.87 -14.51 27.34
CA ALA A 180 4.99 -14.17 28.75
C ALA A 180 5.18 -12.65 28.94
N VAL A 181 4.07 -11.97 29.21
CA VAL A 181 4.04 -10.51 29.31
C VAL A 181 4.60 -10.03 30.65
N ALA A 182 5.44 -9.00 30.65
CA ALA A 182 5.85 -8.29 31.86
C ALA A 182 4.84 -7.20 32.23
N LEU A 183 4.47 -6.37 31.26
CA LEU A 183 3.52 -5.27 31.43
C LEU A 183 2.43 -5.32 30.34
N ARG A 184 1.17 -5.25 30.75
CA ARG A 184 0.05 -4.88 29.89
C ARG A 184 -0.48 -3.51 30.29
N ALA A 185 -0.59 -2.58 29.34
CA ALA A 185 -1.12 -1.24 29.55
C ALA A 185 -2.30 -0.98 28.61
N SER A 186 -3.44 -0.60 29.18
CA SER A 186 -4.70 -0.30 28.48
C SER A 186 -5.50 0.81 29.19
N GLY A 187 -4.81 1.65 29.98
CA GLY A 187 -5.42 2.73 30.75
C GLY A 187 -5.00 4.07 30.14
N ASP A 188 -5.97 4.92 29.83
CA ASP A 188 -5.72 6.09 29.00
C ASP A 188 -4.80 7.11 29.70
N LYS A 189 -3.93 7.75 28.92
CA LYS A 189 -2.95 8.75 29.37
C LYS A 189 -1.97 8.23 30.43
N ALA A 190 -1.66 6.94 30.44
CA ALA A 190 -0.63 6.39 31.32
C ALA A 190 0.78 6.84 30.90
N THR A 191 1.63 7.16 31.87
CA THR A 191 3.00 7.67 31.66
C THR A 191 4.02 6.87 32.45
N PHE A 192 4.87 6.13 31.75
CA PHE A 192 5.93 5.30 32.32
C PHE A 192 7.25 6.05 32.29
N TYR A 193 7.83 6.32 33.46
CA TYR A 193 9.06 7.12 33.57
C TYR A 193 10.16 6.35 34.30
N LYS A 194 11.32 6.17 33.65
CA LYS A 194 12.43 5.39 34.25
C LYS A 194 12.00 4.01 34.72
N VAL A 195 11.26 3.32 33.85
CA VAL A 195 10.80 1.95 34.09
C VAL A 195 11.71 0.99 33.32
N THR A 196 12.02 -0.14 33.94
CA THR A 196 12.72 -1.24 33.28
C THR A 196 11.78 -2.42 33.10
N LEU A 197 11.52 -2.81 31.85
CA LEU A 197 10.70 -3.95 31.47
C LEU A 197 11.59 -5.10 31.01
N LEU A 198 11.53 -6.23 31.71
CA LEU A 198 12.36 -7.40 31.44
C LEU A 198 11.48 -8.60 31.09
N GLY A 199 11.62 -9.10 29.86
CA GLY A 199 10.97 -10.33 29.43
C GLY A 199 11.69 -10.97 28.27
N LEU A 200 10.97 -11.82 27.54
CA LEU A 200 11.43 -12.49 26.34
C LEU A 200 10.42 -12.24 25.22
N GLN A 201 9.60 -13.24 24.89
CA GLN A 201 8.50 -13.07 23.95
C GLN A 201 7.35 -12.29 24.58
N ASP A 202 6.84 -11.28 23.88
CA ASP A 202 5.67 -10.46 24.26
C ASP A 202 5.88 -9.64 25.54
N THR A 203 7.07 -9.09 25.78
CA THR A 203 7.42 -8.40 27.05
C THR A 203 6.47 -7.25 27.42
N LEU A 204 6.17 -6.35 26.49
CA LEU A 204 5.26 -5.22 26.66
C LEU A 204 4.06 -5.38 25.72
N CYS A 205 2.89 -5.56 26.31
CA CYS A 205 1.60 -5.41 25.65
C CYS A 205 1.09 -3.98 25.83
N ASP A 206 1.42 -3.09 24.90
CA ASP A 206 0.86 -1.74 24.80
C ASP A 206 -0.47 -1.80 24.05
N ASP A 207 -1.51 -2.19 24.79
CA ASP A 207 -2.75 -2.82 24.32
C ASP A 207 -3.64 -1.84 23.54
N GLU A 208 -4.03 -0.74 24.17
CA GLU A 208 -4.91 0.31 23.63
C GLU A 208 -4.64 1.66 24.33
N ASP A 209 -5.24 2.74 23.81
CA ASP A 209 -5.16 4.10 24.34
C ASP A 209 -3.78 4.80 24.25
N TRP A 210 -3.64 5.95 24.92
CA TRP A 210 -2.53 6.88 24.74
C TRP A 210 -1.49 6.72 25.85
N HIS A 211 -0.25 6.36 25.48
CA HIS A 211 0.82 6.16 26.46
C HIS A 211 2.11 6.91 26.11
N ILE A 212 2.90 7.20 27.15
CA ILE A 212 4.29 7.68 27.01
C ILE A 212 5.22 6.79 27.81
N TYR A 213 6.29 6.30 27.19
CA TYR A 213 7.42 5.65 27.84
C TYR A 213 8.64 6.54 27.70
N LYS A 214 9.14 7.09 28.81
CA LYS A 214 10.26 8.04 28.81
C LYS A 214 11.39 7.57 29.71
N ASP A 215 12.61 7.60 29.17
CA ASP A 215 13.84 7.19 29.86
C ASP A 215 13.77 5.74 30.36
N CYS A 216 13.11 4.86 29.60
CA CYS A 216 12.88 3.47 29.96
C CYS A 216 13.93 2.53 29.35
N LEU A 217 13.95 1.29 29.84
CA LEU A 217 14.60 0.15 29.20
C LEU A 217 13.54 -0.93 28.95
N ILE A 218 13.42 -1.42 27.73
CA ILE A 218 12.53 -2.51 27.36
C ILE A 218 13.36 -3.62 26.72
N GLN A 219 13.28 -4.82 27.29
CA GLN A 219 14.12 -5.95 26.89
C GLN A 219 13.28 -7.17 26.51
N GLY A 220 13.58 -7.80 25.37
CA GLY A 220 12.94 -9.06 24.96
C GLY A 220 13.52 -9.70 23.71
N THR A 221 12.77 -10.63 23.08
CA THR A 221 13.22 -11.40 21.91
C THR A 221 12.32 -11.24 20.69
N VAL A 222 11.09 -11.77 20.76
CA VAL A 222 10.10 -11.78 19.68
C VAL A 222 8.91 -10.92 20.12
N ASP A 223 8.49 -10.01 19.25
CA ASP A 223 7.34 -9.11 19.43
C ASP A 223 7.32 -8.44 20.81
N PHE A 224 8.49 -8.07 21.33
CA PHE A 224 8.59 -7.70 22.73
C PHE A 224 7.98 -6.33 23.05
N VAL A 225 7.57 -5.58 22.02
CA VAL A 225 6.62 -4.46 22.09
C VAL A 225 5.48 -4.72 21.10
N PHE A 226 4.27 -5.00 21.58
CA PHE A 226 3.13 -5.34 20.73
C PHE A 226 1.81 -4.79 21.28
N GLY A 227 0.77 -4.76 20.43
CA GLY A 227 -0.56 -4.23 20.77
C GLY A 227 -1.02 -3.12 19.80
N ASN A 228 -2.06 -2.37 20.17
CA ASN A 228 -2.69 -1.35 19.32
C ASN A 228 -2.69 0.06 19.97
N GLY A 229 -1.81 0.33 20.94
CA GLY A 229 -1.71 1.66 21.55
C GLY A 229 -1.29 2.77 20.59
N LYS A 230 -1.58 4.01 21.00
CA LYS A 230 -1.07 5.25 20.41
C LYS A 230 0.04 5.79 21.30
N THR A 231 1.27 5.40 21.01
CA THR A 231 2.33 5.44 22.02
C THR A 231 3.60 6.10 21.53
N MET A 232 4.15 6.97 22.38
CA MET A 232 5.47 7.56 22.19
C MET A 232 6.48 6.95 23.16
N PHE A 233 7.52 6.34 22.60
CA PHE A 233 8.73 5.93 23.31
C PHE A 233 9.79 7.01 23.11
N LEU A 234 10.16 7.72 24.16
CA LEU A 234 11.08 8.83 24.11
C LEU A 234 12.34 8.52 24.92
N ASN A 235 13.51 8.61 24.31
CA ASN A 235 14.79 8.38 24.99
C ASN A 235 14.82 7.01 25.73
N THR A 236 14.34 5.97 25.06
CA THR A 236 14.17 4.62 25.62
C THR A 236 15.14 3.66 24.96
N GLU A 237 15.77 2.79 25.75
CA GLU A 237 16.59 1.70 25.23
C GLU A 237 15.70 0.49 24.90
N LEU A 238 15.79 0.01 23.66
CA LEU A 238 15.17 -1.23 23.18
C LEU A 238 16.28 -2.29 23.07
N ARG A 239 16.38 -3.12 24.10
CA ARG A 239 17.44 -4.13 24.20
C ARG A 239 16.92 -5.48 23.76
N PHE A 240 17.23 -5.90 22.53
CA PHE A 240 16.90 -7.26 22.14
C PHE A 240 17.95 -8.23 22.69
N LEU A 241 17.49 -9.43 23.03
CA LEU A 241 18.35 -10.54 23.42
C LEU A 241 18.42 -11.49 22.22
N GLY A 242 19.62 -11.67 21.65
CA GLY A 242 19.84 -12.57 20.53
C GLY A 242 19.42 -14.01 20.83
N ASP A 243 19.09 -14.75 19.77
CA ASP A 243 18.89 -16.20 19.75
C ASP A 243 19.22 -16.82 18.38
N GLU A 244 19.34 -18.15 18.34
CA GLU A 244 19.24 -18.93 17.10
C GLU A 244 17.79 -18.85 16.59
N GLY A 245 17.43 -17.75 15.93
CA GLY A 245 16.05 -17.52 15.52
C GLY A 245 15.78 -16.12 14.95
N MET A 246 14.50 -15.86 14.67
CA MET A 246 14.03 -14.55 14.26
C MET A 246 13.68 -13.73 15.51
N SER A 247 14.40 -12.63 15.73
CA SER A 247 14.06 -11.61 16.73
C SER A 247 13.34 -10.43 16.08
N VAL A 248 12.31 -9.91 16.74
CA VAL A 248 11.49 -8.80 16.26
C VAL A 248 11.17 -7.87 17.42
N ILE A 249 11.43 -6.58 17.26
CA ILE A 249 11.18 -5.58 18.31
C ILE A 249 9.68 -5.30 18.41
N THR A 250 9.04 -4.92 17.30
CA THR A 250 7.66 -4.45 17.30
C THR A 250 6.68 -5.33 16.54
N ALA A 251 5.46 -5.44 17.05
CA ALA A 251 4.32 -6.08 16.39
C ALA A 251 3.04 -5.25 16.60
N HIS A 252 2.90 -4.16 15.83
CA HIS A 252 1.77 -3.23 15.98
C HIS A 252 0.51 -3.78 15.30
N ALA A 253 -0.61 -3.72 16.01
CA ALA A 253 -1.87 -4.41 15.70
C ALA A 253 -2.94 -3.51 15.05
N ARG A 254 -2.56 -2.38 14.47
CA ARG A 254 -3.50 -1.53 13.72
C ARG A 254 -4.04 -2.26 12.51
N ASP A 255 -5.36 -2.32 12.40
CA ASP A 255 -6.03 -3.05 11.32
C ASP A 255 -6.92 -2.17 10.43
N LYS A 256 -7.18 -0.92 10.84
CA LYS A 256 -7.97 0.03 10.03
C LYS A 256 -7.22 1.33 9.77
N ASN A 257 -7.40 1.87 8.57
CA ASN A 257 -6.85 3.18 8.19
C ASN A 257 -7.47 4.33 9.01
N THR A 258 -8.68 4.14 9.56
CA THR A 258 -9.37 5.12 10.42
C THR A 258 -8.85 5.12 11.84
N ASP A 259 -8.13 4.08 12.27
CA ASP A 259 -7.57 4.03 13.61
C ASP A 259 -6.43 5.05 13.71
N ASP A 260 -6.44 5.86 14.76
CA ASP A 260 -5.39 6.85 15.06
C ASP A 260 -4.38 6.27 16.08
N THR A 261 -3.92 5.05 15.81
CA THR A 261 -2.98 4.30 16.65
C THR A 261 -1.64 4.11 15.93
N GLY A 262 -0.59 3.80 16.69
CA GLY A 262 0.75 3.64 16.15
C GLY A 262 1.83 3.85 17.21
N TYR A 263 3.05 3.37 16.92
CA TYR A 263 4.21 3.56 17.78
C TYR A 263 5.18 4.58 17.18
N SER A 264 5.63 5.52 18.01
CA SER A 264 6.69 6.47 17.68
C SER A 264 7.87 6.30 18.64
N PHE A 265 8.98 5.77 18.14
CA PHE A 265 10.25 5.65 18.85
C PHE A 265 11.12 6.86 18.49
N VAL A 266 11.33 7.75 19.45
CA VAL A 266 12.01 9.02 19.24
C VAL A 266 13.25 9.07 20.13
N ARG A 267 14.43 9.18 19.51
CA ARG A 267 15.73 9.14 20.21
C ARG A 267 15.93 7.90 21.05
N CYS A 268 15.47 6.77 20.55
CA CYS A 268 15.69 5.49 21.18
C CYS A 268 17.03 4.91 20.73
N ASP A 269 17.59 4.04 21.57
CA ASP A 269 18.75 3.24 21.23
C ASP A 269 18.29 1.79 21.06
N VAL A 270 18.55 1.20 19.88
CA VAL A 270 18.39 -0.23 19.66
C VAL A 270 19.71 -0.90 19.94
N THR A 271 19.73 -1.73 20.99
CA THR A 271 20.93 -2.43 21.47
C THR A 271 20.68 -3.93 21.50
N GLY A 272 21.74 -4.73 21.45
CA GLY A 272 21.62 -6.15 21.74
C GLY A 272 22.92 -6.91 21.67
N THR A 273 22.81 -8.22 21.89
CA THR A 273 23.95 -9.11 22.11
C THR A 273 24.46 -9.80 20.83
N GLU A 274 23.69 -9.79 19.75
CA GLU A 274 23.99 -10.44 18.47
C GLU A 274 23.57 -9.55 17.28
N ASN A 275 23.52 -10.06 16.05
CA ASN A 275 23.03 -9.32 14.88
C ASN A 275 21.83 -10.04 14.27
N GLY A 276 20.88 -9.28 13.68
CA GLY A 276 19.81 -9.83 12.84
C GLY A 276 18.38 -9.59 13.33
N THR A 277 18.16 -8.72 14.32
CA THR A 277 16.79 -8.37 14.75
C THR A 277 16.05 -7.52 13.71
N LEU A 278 14.73 -7.65 13.63
CA LEU A 278 13.86 -6.77 12.84
C LEU A 278 13.30 -5.66 13.74
N LEU A 279 13.20 -4.43 13.20
CA LEU A 279 12.50 -3.32 13.85
C LEU A 279 11.03 -3.65 14.11
N GLY A 280 10.42 -4.43 13.23
CA GLY A 280 9.07 -4.91 13.46
C GLY A 280 8.55 -5.85 12.40
N ARG A 281 7.38 -6.42 12.71
CA ARG A 281 6.54 -7.11 11.74
C ARG A 281 5.09 -6.63 11.85
N ALA A 282 4.39 -6.60 10.72
CA ALA A 282 3.00 -6.21 10.68
C ALA A 282 2.12 -7.34 11.27
N TRP A 283 1.71 -7.21 12.54
CA TRP A 283 0.79 -8.17 13.17
C TRP A 283 -0.60 -8.07 12.54
N MET A 284 -1.04 -6.86 12.19
CA MET A 284 -2.28 -6.59 11.46
C MET A 284 -2.04 -5.72 10.23
N SER A 285 -3.05 -5.62 9.37
CA SER A 285 -2.90 -5.17 7.97
C SER A 285 -2.48 -3.71 7.78
N LYS A 286 -2.70 -2.85 8.79
CA LYS A 286 -2.43 -1.40 8.74
C LYS A 286 -1.43 -0.96 9.82
N SER A 287 -0.57 -1.88 10.25
CA SER A 287 0.49 -1.68 11.25
C SER A 287 1.26 -0.37 11.02
N LYS A 288 1.46 0.44 12.07
CA LYS A 288 2.12 1.75 11.97
C LYS A 288 3.17 1.93 13.05
N VAL A 289 4.44 1.96 12.64
CA VAL A 289 5.58 2.15 13.53
C VAL A 289 6.59 3.11 12.89
N VAL A 290 7.10 4.05 13.67
CA VAL A 290 8.08 5.06 13.23
C VAL A 290 9.26 5.06 14.20
N PHE A 291 10.48 4.99 13.66
CA PHE A 291 11.71 5.26 14.38
C PHE A 291 12.30 6.59 13.88
N ALA A 292 12.41 7.58 14.74
CA ALA A 292 12.91 8.92 14.43
C ALA A 292 14.07 9.30 15.35
N TYR A 293 15.12 9.91 14.78
CA TYR A 293 16.34 10.36 15.49
C TYR A 293 16.96 9.29 16.40
N SER A 294 16.74 8.02 16.09
CA SER A 294 17.09 6.88 16.92
C SER A 294 18.34 6.21 16.38
N ASN A 295 19.17 5.69 17.27
CA ASN A 295 20.33 4.90 16.90
C ASN A 295 19.92 3.44 16.75
N LEU A 296 19.89 2.94 15.52
CA LEU A 296 19.45 1.57 15.24
C LEU A 296 20.58 0.53 15.37
N GLY A 297 21.82 0.96 15.57
CA GLY A 297 22.99 0.07 15.69
C GLY A 297 23.26 -0.79 14.44
N GLY A 298 24.33 -1.59 14.46
CA GLY A 298 24.64 -2.59 13.42
C GLY A 298 23.88 -3.91 13.58
N VAL A 299 23.01 -3.98 14.58
CA VAL A 299 22.30 -5.17 15.04
C VAL A 299 21.01 -5.44 14.26
N VAL A 300 20.47 -4.42 13.59
CA VAL A 300 19.24 -4.53 12.80
C VAL A 300 19.53 -5.19 11.46
N ASN A 301 18.71 -6.18 11.10
CA ASN A 301 18.77 -6.84 9.81
C ASN A 301 18.55 -5.84 8.66
N LYS A 302 19.23 -6.03 7.52
CA LYS A 302 19.07 -5.17 6.33
C LYS A 302 17.63 -5.08 5.80
N ALA A 303 16.82 -6.13 5.98
CA ALA A 303 15.41 -6.10 5.64
C ALA A 303 14.62 -5.12 6.54
N ALA A 304 15.07 -4.93 7.79
CA ALA A 304 14.50 -4.11 8.86
C ALA A 304 13.06 -4.45 9.29
N TRP A 305 12.19 -4.77 8.35
CA TRP A 305 10.77 -5.03 8.56
C TRP A 305 10.36 -6.36 7.92
N SER A 306 9.23 -6.91 8.40
CA SER A 306 8.59 -8.09 7.81
C SER A 306 7.09 -7.86 7.66
N ASN A 307 6.55 -8.26 6.52
CA ASN A 307 5.10 -8.29 6.28
C ASN A 307 4.41 -9.48 6.98
N ASN A 308 5.12 -10.22 7.83
CA ASN A 308 4.59 -11.37 8.56
C ASN A 308 3.96 -12.45 7.65
N PHE A 309 4.55 -12.65 6.46
CA PHE A 309 4.07 -13.57 5.41
C PHE A 309 2.76 -13.13 4.71
N HIS A 310 2.41 -11.84 4.84
CA HIS A 310 1.28 -11.19 4.17
C HIS A 310 1.79 -10.16 3.16
N PRO A 311 2.18 -10.55 1.92
CA PRO A 311 2.71 -9.63 0.92
C PRO A 311 1.74 -8.47 0.59
N GLU A 312 0.44 -8.64 0.85
CA GLU A 312 -0.57 -7.58 0.74
C GLU A 312 -0.37 -6.43 1.74
N TYR A 313 0.33 -6.63 2.86
CA TYR A 313 0.62 -5.57 3.84
C TYR A 313 1.72 -4.61 3.38
N ASP A 314 2.59 -5.04 2.46
CA ASP A 314 3.65 -4.19 1.88
C ASP A 314 3.15 -3.28 0.76
N ARG A 315 1.86 -3.36 0.39
CA ARG A 315 1.32 -2.60 -0.74
C ARG A 315 1.34 -1.10 -0.43
N PRO A 316 1.96 -0.28 -1.28
CA PRO A 316 1.96 1.16 -1.08
C PRO A 316 0.54 1.72 -1.19
N PHE A 317 0.26 2.80 -0.49
CA PHE A 317 -0.94 3.59 -0.75
C PHE A 317 -0.96 3.99 -2.23
N SER A 318 -2.14 3.93 -2.86
CA SER A 318 -2.30 4.35 -4.26
C SER A 318 -1.75 5.76 -4.46
N LEU A 319 -1.04 5.97 -5.58
CA LEU A 319 -0.46 7.27 -5.96
C LEU A 319 -1.47 8.43 -5.82
N TYR A 320 -2.72 8.24 -6.21
CA TYR A 320 -3.75 9.28 -6.18
C TYR A 320 -4.25 9.65 -4.78
N LYS A 321 -4.17 8.72 -3.81
CA LYS A 321 -4.47 9.03 -2.40
C LYS A 321 -3.34 9.83 -1.75
N THR A 322 -2.11 9.59 -2.18
CA THR A 322 -0.92 10.27 -1.63
C THR A 322 -0.64 11.61 -2.31
N SER A 323 -0.98 11.74 -3.60
CA SER A 323 -0.93 13.00 -4.35
C SER A 323 -2.14 13.10 -5.29
N PRO A 324 -3.22 13.78 -4.86
CA PRO A 324 -4.38 14.03 -5.71
C PRO A 324 -4.05 14.80 -7.00
N GLU A 325 -3.00 15.61 -6.99
CA GLU A 325 -2.52 16.37 -8.15
C GLU A 325 -2.10 15.44 -9.30
N ALA A 326 -1.69 14.21 -8.99
CA ALA A 326 -1.32 13.20 -9.98
C ALA A 326 -2.46 12.86 -10.96
N LEU A 327 -3.72 13.07 -10.59
CA LEU A 327 -4.88 12.87 -11.47
C LEU A 327 -4.86 13.82 -12.69
N SER A 328 -4.20 14.97 -12.56
CA SER A 328 -4.13 16.00 -13.62
C SER A 328 -2.85 15.93 -14.45
N LEU A 329 -1.93 15.01 -14.13
CA LEU A 329 -0.73 14.82 -14.93
C LEU A 329 -1.09 14.32 -16.34
N SER A 330 -0.46 14.91 -17.35
CA SER A 330 -0.58 14.41 -18.71
C SER A 330 -0.12 12.96 -18.77
N PRO A 331 -0.80 12.11 -19.58
CA PRO A 331 -0.33 10.77 -19.88
C PRO A 331 1.14 10.74 -20.32
N PRO A 332 1.88 9.65 -20.05
CA PRO A 332 3.20 9.43 -20.62
C PRO A 332 3.21 9.58 -22.14
N GLU A 333 4.36 9.98 -22.68
CA GLU A 333 4.53 10.20 -24.12
C GLU A 333 4.18 8.95 -24.96
N GLY A 334 3.77 9.22 -26.20
CA GLY A 334 3.42 8.22 -27.20
C GLY A 334 1.91 8.14 -27.47
N PRO A 335 1.51 7.51 -28.60
CA PRO A 335 0.12 7.42 -28.98
C PRO A 335 -0.64 6.39 -28.13
N ASN A 336 -1.96 6.58 -28.05
CA ASN A 336 -2.95 5.63 -27.54
C ASN A 336 -2.66 5.09 -26.14
N PHE A 337 -2.15 5.95 -25.26
CA PHE A 337 -1.93 5.58 -23.86
C PHE A 337 -3.26 5.54 -23.09
N GLY A 338 -3.44 4.51 -22.28
CA GLY A 338 -4.58 4.38 -21.37
C GLY A 338 -4.12 4.26 -19.92
N ILE A 339 -4.90 4.81 -19.00
CA ILE A 339 -4.68 4.65 -17.55
C ILE A 339 -5.69 3.64 -17.02
N LEU A 340 -5.23 2.67 -16.25
CA LEU A 340 -6.07 1.70 -15.56
C LEU A 340 -6.04 2.01 -14.05
N VAL A 341 -7.22 2.19 -13.47
CA VAL A 341 -7.44 2.42 -12.04
C VAL A 341 -7.76 1.08 -11.38
N ILE A 342 -6.94 0.71 -10.40
CA ILE A 342 -7.09 -0.52 -9.63
C ILE A 342 -7.55 -0.13 -8.23
N GLN A 343 -8.63 -0.75 -7.77
CA GLN A 343 -9.07 -0.65 -6.39
C GLN A 343 -8.60 -1.89 -5.63
N ASP A 344 -7.94 -1.70 -4.50
CA ASP A 344 -7.60 -2.82 -3.62
C ASP A 344 -8.87 -3.34 -2.97
N VAL A 345 -9.14 -4.64 -3.17
CA VAL A 345 -10.30 -5.36 -2.62
C VAL A 345 -10.24 -5.39 -1.09
N MET A 346 -9.04 -5.36 -0.49
CA MET A 346 -8.84 -5.36 0.96
C MET A 346 -9.21 -4.03 1.63
N ASP A 347 -9.26 -2.93 0.86
CA ASP A 347 -9.70 -1.61 1.35
C ASP A 347 -11.22 -1.43 1.27
N LEU A 348 -11.97 -2.41 0.76
CA LEU A 348 -13.42 -2.31 0.62
C LEU A 348 -14.10 -2.58 1.97
N GLU A 349 -14.86 -1.60 2.47
CA GLU A 349 -15.81 -1.84 3.55
C GLU A 349 -17.00 -2.65 3.00
N PRO A 350 -17.23 -3.89 3.46
CA PRO A 350 -18.31 -4.71 2.93
C PRO A 350 -19.67 -4.23 3.47
N ILE A 351 -20.58 -3.83 2.58
CA ILE A 351 -21.99 -3.68 2.93
C ILE A 351 -22.66 -5.02 2.62
N SER A 352 -22.76 -5.89 3.63
CA SER A 352 -23.52 -7.14 3.52
C SER A 352 -24.98 -6.92 3.93
N CYS A 353 -25.91 -7.21 3.02
CA CYS A 353 -27.27 -7.56 3.39
C CYS A 353 -27.41 -9.09 3.28
N PHE A 354 -27.68 -9.76 4.40
CA PHE A 354 -28.06 -11.18 4.47
C PHE A 354 -27.06 -12.20 3.87
N GLY A 355 -25.74 -11.97 4.00
CA GLY A 355 -24.74 -13.03 3.78
C GLY A 355 -24.49 -13.43 2.31
N LEU A 356 -24.89 -12.60 1.34
CA LEU A 356 -24.64 -12.85 -0.09
C LEU A 356 -24.02 -11.61 -0.76
N ARG A 357 -22.75 -11.77 -1.15
CA ARG A 357 -21.84 -10.82 -1.85
C ARG A 357 -21.54 -9.50 -1.11
N GLN A 358 -20.24 -9.17 -1.05
CA GLN A 358 -19.75 -7.89 -0.52
C GLN A 358 -19.90 -6.84 -1.63
N TYR A 359 -20.73 -5.82 -1.40
CA TYR A 359 -20.87 -4.68 -2.31
C TYR A 359 -20.25 -3.44 -1.67
N HIS A 360 -19.52 -2.66 -2.46
CA HIS A 360 -18.98 -1.36 -2.08
C HIS A 360 -19.65 -0.26 -2.89
N GLU A 361 -20.20 0.76 -2.22
CA GLU A 361 -20.72 1.94 -2.91
C GLU A 361 -19.55 2.84 -3.31
N VAL A 362 -19.34 3.01 -4.62
CA VAL A 362 -18.31 3.91 -5.16
C VAL A 362 -18.85 5.34 -5.08
N LYS A 363 -18.17 6.18 -4.29
CA LYS A 363 -18.61 7.55 -3.99
C LYS A 363 -17.80 8.63 -4.73
N GLU A 364 -16.64 8.27 -5.26
CA GLU A 364 -15.67 9.21 -5.84
C GLU A 364 -15.15 8.71 -7.18
N LEU A 365 -14.64 9.65 -7.98
CA LEU A 365 -13.91 9.39 -9.22
C LEU A 365 -12.40 9.32 -8.90
N PRO A 366 -11.59 8.63 -9.72
CA PRO A 366 -11.95 7.87 -10.92
C PRO A 366 -12.46 6.45 -10.61
N PHE A 367 -13.26 5.86 -11.52
CA PHE A 367 -13.80 4.52 -11.31
C PHE A 367 -12.78 3.40 -11.56
N PRO A 368 -12.78 2.31 -10.76
CA PRO A 368 -11.84 1.20 -10.93
C PRO A 368 -12.25 0.23 -12.03
N GLN A 369 -11.27 -0.25 -12.81
CA GLN A 369 -11.45 -1.19 -13.92
C GLN A 369 -11.29 -2.67 -13.51
N ASN A 370 -10.69 -2.96 -12.35
CA ASN A 370 -10.57 -4.32 -11.82
C ASN A 370 -11.82 -4.79 -11.04
N MET A 371 -12.89 -3.98 -11.04
CA MET A 371 -14.15 -4.27 -10.35
C MET A 371 -15.28 -4.46 -11.35
N ASN A 372 -16.37 -5.08 -10.91
CA ASN A 372 -17.63 -5.21 -11.65
C ASN A 372 -18.61 -4.12 -11.21
N PRO A 373 -18.76 -3.03 -11.99
CA PRO A 373 -19.62 -1.91 -11.64
C PRO A 373 -21.08 -2.22 -11.99
N GLU A 374 -21.96 -1.91 -11.05
CA GLU A 374 -23.41 -1.95 -11.23
C GLU A 374 -23.96 -0.54 -11.00
N LEU A 375 -24.36 0.08 -12.10
CA LEU A 375 -25.00 1.39 -12.09
C LEU A 375 -26.48 1.19 -11.77
N PHE A 376 -27.01 1.98 -10.84
CA PHE A 376 -28.44 1.98 -10.58
C PHE A 376 -29.01 3.39 -10.40
N TYR A 377 -30.24 3.59 -10.88
CA TYR A 377 -30.99 4.82 -10.70
C TYR A 377 -32.46 4.53 -10.39
N ARG A 378 -33.14 5.53 -9.82
CA ARG A 378 -34.55 5.42 -9.44
C ARG A 378 -35.40 6.30 -10.33
N SER A 379 -36.46 5.74 -10.89
CA SER A 379 -37.49 6.43 -11.68
C SER A 379 -38.83 6.37 -10.95
N GLY A 380 -39.71 7.37 -11.16
CA GLY A 380 -41.07 7.43 -10.58
C GLY A 380 -41.27 8.35 -9.37
N ILE A 381 -42.53 8.68 -9.08
CA ILE A 381 -42.96 9.59 -8.00
C ILE A 381 -43.49 8.77 -6.80
N SER A 382 -43.11 9.21 -5.59
CA SER A 382 -43.47 8.73 -4.23
C SER A 382 -43.74 7.22 -4.02
N ILE A 383 -44.84 6.69 -4.56
CA ILE A 383 -45.40 5.37 -4.21
C ILE A 383 -45.02 4.26 -5.21
N ASN A 384 -44.69 4.60 -6.47
CA ASN A 384 -44.31 3.66 -7.53
C ASN A 384 -42.88 3.92 -8.02
N ARG A 385 -41.88 3.74 -7.14
CA ARG A 385 -40.46 3.90 -7.52
C ARG A 385 -39.90 2.61 -8.08
N ALA A 386 -39.54 2.60 -9.37
CA ALA A 386 -38.74 1.54 -9.97
C ALA A 386 -37.25 1.84 -9.79
N THR A 387 -36.46 0.81 -9.50
CA THR A 387 -35.00 0.89 -9.53
C THR A 387 -34.51 0.12 -10.75
N HIS A 388 -33.73 0.77 -11.60
CA HIS A 388 -33.15 0.18 -12.80
C HIS A 388 -31.67 -0.08 -12.56
N TYR A 389 -31.16 -1.18 -13.12
CA TYR A 389 -29.78 -1.65 -12.94
C TYR A 389 -29.13 -1.87 -14.31
N HIS A 390 -27.90 -1.39 -14.46
CA HIS A 390 -27.06 -1.57 -15.66
C HIS A 390 -25.67 -2.05 -15.24
N HIS A 391 -25.19 -3.13 -15.84
CA HIS A 391 -23.85 -3.64 -15.60
C HIS A 391 -22.92 -3.10 -16.68
N VAL A 392 -22.05 -2.17 -16.31
CA VAL A 392 -21.24 -1.39 -17.26
C VAL A 392 -19.78 -1.32 -16.81
N ALA A 393 -18.85 -1.40 -17.75
CA ALA A 393 -17.44 -1.11 -17.51
C ALA A 393 -17.16 0.34 -17.93
N PHE A 394 -16.48 1.09 -17.08
CA PHE A 394 -15.99 2.42 -17.42
C PHE A 394 -14.52 2.31 -17.81
N VAL A 395 -14.17 2.61 -19.06
CA VAL A 395 -12.78 2.60 -19.54
C VAL A 395 -12.36 4.05 -19.79
N PRO A 396 -11.35 4.59 -19.09
CA PRO A 396 -10.89 5.95 -19.33
C PRO A 396 -10.52 6.18 -20.80
N VAL A 397 -10.89 7.34 -21.34
CA VAL A 397 -10.57 7.71 -22.73
C VAL A 397 -9.05 7.81 -22.90
N LEU A 398 -8.55 7.30 -24.03
CA LEU A 398 -7.12 7.27 -24.32
C LEU A 398 -6.54 8.69 -24.45
N ASN A 399 -5.27 8.84 -24.08
CA ASN A 399 -4.52 10.10 -24.16
C ASN A 399 -5.12 11.27 -23.37
N GLN A 400 -5.99 10.99 -22.40
CA GLN A 400 -6.55 11.98 -21.49
C GLN A 400 -6.06 11.74 -20.05
N PRO A 401 -5.84 12.80 -19.25
CA PRO A 401 -5.62 12.65 -17.81
C PRO A 401 -6.89 12.12 -17.14
N LEU A 402 -6.75 11.42 -16.01
CA LEU A 402 -7.90 10.91 -15.25
C LEU A 402 -8.81 12.03 -14.75
N SER A 403 -8.27 13.24 -14.50
CA SER A 403 -9.05 14.42 -14.12
C SER A 403 -10.04 14.89 -15.18
N SER A 404 -9.91 14.45 -16.44
CA SER A 404 -10.88 14.73 -17.50
C SER A 404 -12.24 14.07 -17.24
N ASN A 405 -12.28 13.00 -16.42
CA ASN A 405 -13.45 12.18 -16.14
C ASN A 405 -14.18 11.69 -17.41
N LYS A 406 -13.45 11.51 -18.51
CA LYS A 406 -13.97 10.98 -19.77
C LYS A 406 -13.82 9.46 -19.83
N TYR A 407 -14.90 8.77 -20.16
CA TYR A 407 -14.95 7.31 -20.22
C TYR A 407 -15.67 6.81 -21.48
N TYR A 408 -15.20 5.70 -22.02
CA TYR A 408 -16.02 4.79 -22.81
C TYR A 408 -16.85 3.93 -21.85
N VAL A 409 -18.14 3.76 -22.14
CA VAL A 409 -19.07 2.96 -21.33
C VAL A 409 -19.39 1.68 -22.07
N ILE A 410 -18.96 0.53 -21.52
CA ILE A 410 -19.05 -0.78 -22.18
C ILE A 410 -20.08 -1.66 -21.47
N GLN A 411 -20.95 -2.31 -22.22
CA GLN A 411 -21.96 -3.21 -21.68
C GLN A 411 -21.34 -4.53 -21.18
N GLN A 412 -21.58 -4.92 -19.92
CA GLN A 412 -20.98 -6.14 -19.34
C GLN A 412 -21.88 -7.38 -19.38
N ASN A 413 -23.17 -7.24 -19.68
CA ASN A 413 -24.12 -8.35 -19.67
C ASN A 413 -25.06 -8.36 -20.89
N GLY A 414 -25.87 -9.41 -21.01
CA GLY A 414 -26.89 -9.51 -22.07
C GLY A 414 -26.37 -10.06 -23.40
N LYS A 415 -27.08 -9.70 -24.48
CA LYS A 415 -26.78 -10.11 -25.86
C LYS A 415 -25.62 -9.29 -26.45
N HIS A 416 -25.61 -8.00 -26.16
CA HIS A 416 -24.64 -7.00 -26.63
C HIS A 416 -23.45 -6.84 -25.68
N LYS A 417 -23.10 -7.89 -24.94
CA LYS A 417 -21.97 -7.86 -24.01
C LYS A 417 -20.68 -7.55 -24.78
N GLY A 418 -19.97 -6.53 -24.33
CA GLY A 418 -18.71 -6.05 -24.88
C GLY A 418 -18.85 -4.88 -25.87
N GLU A 419 -20.08 -4.50 -26.23
CA GLU A 419 -20.34 -3.34 -27.10
C GLU A 419 -20.34 -2.04 -26.29
N ALA A 420 -19.99 -0.94 -26.94
CA ALA A 420 -19.94 0.41 -26.37
C ALA A 420 -21.27 1.15 -26.56
N TYR A 421 -21.66 1.91 -25.56
CA TYR A 421 -22.77 2.86 -25.66
C TYR A 421 -22.39 4.05 -26.54
N ILE A 422 -23.34 4.52 -27.35
CA ILE A 422 -23.19 5.72 -28.17
C ILE A 422 -24.11 6.84 -27.68
N ILE A 423 -23.70 8.06 -27.94
CA ILE A 423 -24.46 9.28 -27.76
C ILE A 423 -25.32 9.49 -29.00
N SER A 424 -26.62 9.71 -28.80
CA SER A 424 -27.57 9.95 -29.90
C SER A 424 -27.49 11.38 -30.41
N LYS A 425 -27.78 11.60 -31.69
CA LYS A 425 -27.94 12.93 -32.28
C LYS A 425 -29.38 13.41 -32.19
N GLU A 426 -29.62 14.68 -32.44
CA GLU A 426 -30.97 15.26 -32.46
C GLU A 426 -31.90 14.54 -33.46
N GLU A 427 -31.35 14.10 -34.60
CA GLU A 427 -32.06 13.34 -35.64
C GLU A 427 -32.52 11.95 -35.18
N ASP A 428 -31.88 11.38 -34.16
CA ASP A 428 -32.21 10.07 -33.59
C ASP A 428 -33.27 10.17 -32.47
N LEU A 429 -33.70 11.39 -32.10
CA LEU A 429 -34.69 11.61 -31.05
C LEU A 429 -36.10 11.30 -31.55
N SER A 430 -36.76 10.32 -30.96
CA SER A 430 -38.19 10.08 -31.23
C SER A 430 -39.05 11.15 -30.55
N THR A 431 -39.87 11.87 -31.34
CA THR A 431 -40.97 12.69 -30.82
C THR A 431 -42.16 11.81 -30.42
N SER A 432 -42.11 11.20 -29.24
CA SER A 432 -43.30 10.63 -28.61
C SER A 432 -43.47 11.17 -27.18
N ASP A 433 -44.56 11.94 -27.03
CA ASP A 433 -45.25 12.45 -25.84
C ASP A 433 -44.44 13.23 -24.77
N PHE A 434 -44.41 14.55 -24.98
CA PHE A 434 -44.15 15.65 -24.02
C PHE A 434 -42.78 15.74 -23.34
N TYR A 435 -41.83 14.85 -23.65
CA TYR A 435 -40.40 15.02 -23.39
C TYR A 435 -39.59 14.47 -24.57
N ASN A 436 -38.61 15.21 -25.08
CA ASN A 436 -37.62 14.65 -26.02
C ASN A 436 -36.90 13.49 -25.31
N SER A 437 -37.28 12.26 -25.67
CA SER A 437 -36.80 11.02 -25.07
C SER A 437 -35.95 10.30 -26.11
N VAL A 438 -34.66 10.15 -25.83
CA VAL A 438 -33.76 9.29 -26.60
C VAL A 438 -34.29 7.85 -26.51
N CYS A 439 -34.55 7.18 -27.63
CA CYS A 439 -34.83 5.75 -27.65
C CYS A 439 -33.58 4.99 -27.17
N ASP A 440 -33.76 4.11 -26.19
CA ASP A 440 -32.67 3.34 -25.61
C ASP A 440 -32.08 2.36 -26.66
N GLU A 441 -30.74 2.48 -26.84
CA GLU A 441 -29.78 1.43 -27.25
C GLU A 441 -29.46 1.24 -28.74
N SER A 442 -28.69 2.15 -29.32
CA SER A 442 -27.69 1.77 -30.33
C SER A 442 -26.36 1.42 -29.65
N LEU A 443 -26.08 0.12 -29.55
CA LEU A 443 -24.79 -0.41 -29.09
C LEU A 443 -23.92 -0.71 -30.32
N HIS A 444 -22.65 -0.35 -30.25
CA HIS A 444 -21.71 -0.49 -31.36
C HIS A 444 -20.39 -1.09 -30.89
N HIS A 445 -19.62 -1.63 -31.84
CA HIS A 445 -18.21 -1.90 -31.59
C HIS A 445 -17.49 -0.61 -31.19
N LEU A 446 -16.52 -0.73 -30.28
CA LEU A 446 -15.72 0.41 -29.86
C LEU A 446 -14.92 0.96 -31.06
N ASP A 447 -15.09 2.25 -31.32
CA ASP A 447 -14.30 3.04 -32.25
C ASP A 447 -13.70 4.22 -31.49
N ILE A 448 -12.40 4.15 -31.23
CA ILE A 448 -11.67 5.17 -30.47
C ILE A 448 -11.62 6.53 -31.18
N SER A 449 -11.93 6.59 -32.47
CA SER A 449 -12.00 7.85 -33.23
C SER A 449 -13.38 8.50 -33.14
N ASN A 450 -14.39 7.76 -32.66
CA ASN A 450 -15.76 8.22 -32.57
C ASN A 450 -16.03 8.95 -31.24
N THR A 451 -16.05 10.28 -31.29
CA THR A 451 -16.33 11.13 -30.13
C THR A 451 -17.72 10.93 -29.53
N TYR A 452 -18.67 10.35 -30.26
CA TYR A 452 -20.00 10.01 -29.73
C TYR A 452 -19.97 8.78 -28.81
N GLN A 453 -18.85 8.07 -28.66
CA GLN A 453 -18.70 7.02 -27.66
C GLN A 453 -18.05 7.50 -26.35
N GLU A 454 -17.68 8.79 -26.26
CA GLU A 454 -17.02 9.39 -25.10
C GLU A 454 -18.01 10.12 -24.18
N PHE A 455 -18.03 9.73 -22.91
CA PHE A 455 -18.91 10.32 -21.88
C PHE A 455 -18.08 11.05 -20.83
N GLU A 456 -18.42 12.31 -20.54
CA GLU A 456 -17.86 13.03 -19.40
C GLU A 456 -18.73 12.80 -18.16
N ILE A 457 -18.17 12.18 -17.13
CA ILE A 457 -18.89 11.84 -15.90
C ILE A 457 -18.56 12.86 -14.80
N TYR A 458 -19.58 13.35 -14.10
CA TYR A 458 -19.41 14.33 -13.04
C TYR A 458 -20.28 14.00 -11.82
N PRO A 459 -19.81 14.34 -10.59
CA PRO A 459 -20.62 14.20 -9.39
C PRO A 459 -21.84 15.10 -9.44
N ARG A 460 -23.02 14.56 -9.13
CA ARG A 460 -24.29 15.27 -9.12
C ARG A 460 -25.02 15.08 -7.79
N ARG A 461 -25.23 16.18 -7.07
CA ARG A 461 -25.95 16.19 -5.79
C ARG A 461 -27.42 16.54 -5.97
N SER A 462 -28.29 15.79 -5.31
CA SER A 462 -29.71 16.12 -5.25
C SER A 462 -29.93 17.41 -4.46
N LYS A 463 -30.57 18.41 -5.08
CA LYS A 463 -30.94 19.67 -4.39
C LYS A 463 -31.95 19.46 -3.26
N VAL A 464 -32.71 18.37 -3.28
CA VAL A 464 -33.81 18.09 -2.33
C VAL A 464 -33.37 17.16 -1.20
N THR A 465 -32.65 16.09 -1.52
CA THR A 465 -32.32 15.03 -0.55
C THR A 465 -30.87 15.09 -0.06
N LEU A 466 -30.06 16.02 -0.58
CA LEU A 466 -28.61 16.15 -0.35
C LEU A 466 -27.77 14.90 -0.68
N ARG A 467 -28.40 13.84 -1.20
CA ARG A 467 -27.73 12.59 -1.60
C ARG A 467 -26.90 12.79 -2.86
N GLY A 468 -25.65 12.33 -2.81
CA GLY A 468 -24.73 12.29 -3.94
C GLY A 468 -25.06 11.20 -4.96
N GLY A 469 -24.39 11.25 -6.10
CA GLY A 469 -24.49 10.34 -7.23
C GLY A 469 -23.68 10.92 -8.39
N PHE A 470 -23.81 10.31 -9.57
CA PHE A 470 -23.14 10.74 -10.78
C PHE A 470 -24.16 10.99 -11.90
N SER A 471 -23.74 11.74 -12.92
CA SER A 471 -24.42 11.87 -14.21
C SER A 471 -23.35 12.02 -15.29
N ALA A 472 -23.71 11.71 -16.53
CA ALA A 472 -22.87 11.90 -17.69
C ALA A 472 -23.37 13.08 -18.56
N LYS A 473 -22.44 13.71 -19.27
CA LYS A 473 -22.67 14.63 -20.38
C LYS A 473 -22.04 14.08 -21.65
N SER A 474 -22.56 14.54 -22.78
CA SER A 474 -21.95 14.30 -24.07
C SER A 474 -20.67 15.11 -24.20
N VAL A 475 -19.61 14.49 -24.73
CA VAL A 475 -18.41 15.20 -25.18
C VAL A 475 -18.66 15.88 -26.54
N ALA A 476 -19.51 15.29 -27.38
CA ALA A 476 -19.98 15.90 -28.63
C ALA A 476 -20.98 17.04 -28.34
N LEU A 477 -20.85 18.17 -29.05
CA LEU A 477 -21.63 19.39 -28.79
C LEU A 477 -23.14 19.23 -29.06
N ASP A 478 -23.50 18.34 -29.98
CA ASP A 478 -24.86 18.05 -30.46
C ASP A 478 -25.42 16.72 -29.92
N GLY A 479 -24.75 16.14 -28.91
CA GLY A 479 -25.02 14.79 -28.45
C GLY A 479 -25.91 14.71 -27.22
N TYR A 480 -26.81 13.72 -27.22
CA TYR A 480 -27.71 13.38 -26.11
C TYR A 480 -27.35 12.01 -25.52
N PRO A 481 -26.77 11.95 -24.30
CA PRO A 481 -26.44 10.68 -23.66
C PRO A 481 -27.69 9.83 -23.36
N PRO A 482 -27.57 8.49 -23.35
CA PRO A 482 -28.65 7.60 -22.93
C PRO A 482 -29.25 8.00 -21.59
N ARG A 483 -30.56 7.76 -21.42
CA ARG A 483 -31.33 8.25 -20.27
C ARG A 483 -30.76 7.78 -18.93
N PHE A 484 -30.28 6.54 -18.86
CA PHE A 484 -29.71 5.99 -17.64
C PHE A 484 -28.40 6.68 -17.23
N LEU A 485 -27.64 7.23 -18.18
CA LEU A 485 -26.40 7.98 -17.93
C LEU A 485 -26.64 9.46 -17.66
N SER A 486 -27.61 10.09 -18.33
CA SER A 486 -27.92 11.52 -18.16
C SER A 486 -28.72 11.83 -16.88
N THR A 487 -29.42 10.84 -16.33
CA THR A 487 -30.09 10.93 -15.03
C THR A 487 -29.10 10.80 -13.86
N ARG A 488 -29.55 11.08 -12.63
CA ARG A 488 -28.69 10.91 -11.44
C ARG A 488 -28.69 9.43 -11.03
N TRP A 489 -27.54 8.79 -11.13
CA TRP A 489 -27.33 7.38 -10.77
C TRP A 489 -26.31 7.24 -9.63
N LYS A 490 -26.23 6.02 -9.09
CA LYS A 490 -25.25 5.58 -8.11
C LYS A 490 -24.51 4.37 -8.65
N LEU A 491 -23.35 4.08 -8.09
CA LEU A 491 -22.50 2.98 -8.52
C LEU A 491 -22.18 2.07 -7.32
N SER A 492 -22.56 0.80 -7.43
CA SER A 492 -22.01 -0.27 -6.60
C SER A 492 -20.90 -0.97 -7.39
N ALA A 493 -19.87 -1.42 -6.69
CA ALA A 493 -18.80 -2.24 -7.26
C ALA A 493 -18.65 -3.51 -6.43
N SER A 494 -18.36 -4.60 -7.12
CA SER A 494 -18.01 -5.89 -6.51
C SER A 494 -16.70 -6.40 -7.10
N ALA A 495 -15.91 -7.13 -6.32
CA ALA A 495 -14.69 -7.75 -6.80
C ALA A 495 -14.98 -8.70 -7.97
N SER A 496 -14.16 -8.64 -9.03
CA SER A 496 -14.19 -9.62 -10.11
C SER A 496 -13.30 -10.82 -9.78
N ASP A 497 -13.53 -11.96 -10.43
CA ASP A 497 -12.69 -13.15 -10.27
C ASP A 497 -11.21 -12.87 -10.64
N ASP A 498 -10.98 -11.91 -11.55
CA ASP A 498 -9.67 -11.47 -12.02
C ASP A 498 -9.05 -10.34 -11.17
N SER A 499 -9.78 -9.78 -10.20
CA SER A 499 -9.38 -8.58 -9.45
C SER A 499 -8.08 -8.74 -8.66
N SER A 500 -7.73 -9.98 -8.29
CA SER A 500 -6.49 -10.33 -7.59
C SER A 500 -5.30 -10.53 -8.54
N ILE A 501 -5.54 -10.73 -9.84
CA ILE A 501 -4.52 -11.01 -10.86
C ILE A 501 -3.98 -9.71 -11.47
N ILE A 502 -4.83 -8.69 -11.61
CA ILE A 502 -4.43 -7.39 -12.15
C ILE A 502 -3.61 -6.65 -11.09
N GLY A 503 -2.32 -6.51 -11.36
CA GLY A 503 -1.36 -5.81 -10.50
C GLY A 503 -0.88 -4.50 -11.11
N GLU A 504 0.18 -3.94 -10.52
CA GLU A 504 0.78 -2.71 -11.03
C GLU A 504 1.47 -2.93 -12.40
N ALA A 505 1.25 -2.00 -13.32
CA ALA A 505 1.83 -2.00 -14.66
C ALA A 505 2.23 -0.56 -15.04
N LEU A 506 3.46 -0.17 -14.70
CA LEU A 506 3.99 1.19 -14.88
C LEU A 506 4.44 1.49 -16.33
N GLY A 507 4.23 0.57 -17.27
CA GLY A 507 4.74 0.69 -18.63
C GLY A 507 6.21 0.27 -18.73
N VAL A 508 7.00 1.00 -19.53
CA VAL A 508 8.44 0.71 -19.75
C VAL A 508 9.28 1.24 -18.58
N ASN A 509 10.19 0.42 -18.09
CA ASN A 509 11.28 0.85 -17.23
C ASN A 509 12.50 1.22 -18.09
N ASP A 510 12.62 2.50 -18.45
CA ASP A 510 13.68 2.98 -19.36
C ASP A 510 15.09 2.72 -18.80
N ALA A 511 15.28 2.83 -17.49
CA ALA A 511 16.57 2.57 -16.83
C ALA A 511 16.97 1.08 -16.94
N LEU A 512 16.01 0.17 -16.79
CA LEU A 512 16.24 -1.26 -16.96
C LEU A 512 16.47 -1.62 -18.42
N ARG A 513 15.65 -1.07 -19.34
CA ARG A 513 15.78 -1.25 -20.79
C ARG A 513 17.14 -0.77 -21.33
N ALA A 514 17.69 0.31 -20.76
CA ALA A 514 19.00 0.84 -21.14
C ALA A 514 20.19 -0.03 -20.68
N ARG A 515 20.04 -0.80 -19.59
CA ARG A 515 21.13 -1.64 -19.04
C ARG A 515 21.50 -2.83 -19.95
N LYS A 516 20.59 -3.22 -20.85
CA LYS A 516 20.66 -4.39 -21.74
C LYS A 516 20.83 -5.73 -20.98
N PRO A 517 20.42 -6.87 -21.56
CA PRO A 517 20.58 -8.16 -20.90
C PRO A 517 22.06 -8.55 -20.76
N LYS A 518 22.41 -9.22 -19.65
CA LYS A 518 23.75 -9.78 -19.48
C LYS A 518 23.92 -11.01 -20.39
N LEU A 519 25.07 -11.12 -21.07
CA LEU A 519 25.46 -12.39 -21.69
C LEU A 519 25.95 -13.35 -20.62
N ASN A 520 25.42 -14.57 -20.61
CA ASN A 520 25.85 -15.63 -19.69
C ASN A 520 27.35 -15.91 -19.84
N SER A 521 28.02 -16.21 -18.72
CA SER A 521 29.47 -16.43 -18.65
C SER A 521 29.93 -17.68 -19.42
N THR A 522 29.08 -18.70 -19.57
CA THR A 522 29.35 -19.92 -20.36
C THR A 522 28.62 -19.91 -21.70
N LEU A 523 29.35 -20.16 -22.80
CA LEU A 523 28.81 -20.42 -24.14
C LEU A 523 28.21 -21.84 -24.26
N ALA A 524 27.42 -22.26 -23.26
CA ALA A 524 26.63 -23.48 -23.36
C ALA A 524 25.68 -23.36 -24.56
N ASN A 525 25.34 -24.49 -25.22
CA ASN A 525 24.59 -24.67 -26.49
C ASN A 525 23.23 -23.92 -26.68
N LYS A 526 22.91 -22.91 -25.87
CA LYS A 526 21.74 -22.04 -26.02
C LYS A 526 22.05 -20.93 -27.04
N ARG A 527 21.25 -20.86 -28.11
CA ARG A 527 21.31 -19.83 -29.17
C ARG A 527 20.80 -18.44 -28.75
N SER A 528 20.46 -18.24 -27.47
CA SER A 528 19.96 -16.96 -26.94
C SER A 528 20.24 -16.79 -25.45
N SER A 529 20.30 -15.54 -24.98
CA SER A 529 20.34 -15.21 -23.55
C SER A 529 19.00 -15.47 -22.87
N GLU A 530 18.99 -15.38 -21.53
CA GLU A 530 17.76 -15.24 -20.77
C GLU A 530 17.04 -13.94 -21.17
N SER A 531 15.71 -13.98 -21.19
CA SER A 531 14.91 -12.78 -21.44
C SER A 531 14.70 -11.98 -20.16
N VAL A 532 14.76 -10.66 -20.28
CA VAL A 532 14.51 -9.72 -19.20
C VAL A 532 13.28 -8.92 -19.56
N SER A 533 12.23 -8.98 -18.75
CA SER A 533 11.05 -8.12 -18.92
C SER A 533 11.38 -6.69 -18.48
N VAL A 534 11.24 -5.75 -19.41
CA VAL A 534 11.58 -4.32 -19.23
C VAL A 534 10.35 -3.42 -19.31
N GLY A 535 9.17 -3.97 -19.62
CA GLY A 535 7.93 -3.22 -19.61
C GLY A 535 6.72 -4.13 -19.45
N LYS A 536 5.64 -3.58 -18.86
CA LYS A 536 4.38 -4.29 -18.62
C LYS A 536 3.18 -3.35 -18.80
N TRP A 537 2.15 -3.83 -19.48
CA TRP A 537 0.86 -3.15 -19.70
C TRP A 537 -0.31 -4.14 -19.64
N TYR A 538 -1.52 -3.60 -19.48
CA TYR A 538 -2.76 -4.33 -19.69
C TYR A 538 -3.48 -3.81 -20.92
N CYS A 539 -3.95 -4.73 -21.76
CA CYS A 539 -4.72 -4.44 -22.97
C CYS A 539 -6.17 -4.91 -22.77
N PRO A 540 -7.17 -4.00 -22.75
CA PRO A 540 -8.57 -4.40 -22.68
C PRO A 540 -8.99 -5.26 -23.88
N PHE A 541 -9.91 -6.21 -23.66
CA PHE A 541 -10.34 -7.16 -24.69
C PHE A 541 -10.86 -6.50 -25.98
N MET A 542 -11.46 -5.30 -25.89
CA MET A 542 -11.96 -4.54 -27.05
C MET A 542 -10.89 -4.20 -28.10
N PHE A 543 -9.60 -4.30 -27.76
CA PHE A 543 -8.49 -4.05 -28.68
C PHE A 543 -7.85 -5.32 -29.25
N ILE A 544 -8.35 -6.51 -28.87
CA ILE A 544 -7.77 -7.81 -29.23
C ILE A 544 -8.90 -8.76 -29.65
N LYS A 545 -8.84 -9.28 -30.89
CA LYS A 545 -9.78 -10.30 -31.38
C LYS A 545 -9.11 -11.66 -31.53
N GLU A 546 -9.72 -12.70 -30.99
CA GLU A 546 -9.25 -14.09 -31.13
C GLU A 546 -10.26 -14.90 -31.96
N ARG A 547 -9.85 -15.39 -33.14
CA ARG A 547 -10.78 -16.00 -34.12
C ARG A 547 -11.43 -17.32 -33.67
N THR A 548 -11.01 -17.89 -32.54
CA THR A 548 -11.75 -19.01 -31.91
C THR A 548 -13.16 -18.59 -31.46
N HIS A 549 -13.42 -17.30 -31.33
CA HIS A 549 -14.69 -16.74 -30.86
C HIS A 549 -15.38 -15.97 -31.98
N LYS A 550 -16.72 -16.07 -32.03
CA LYS A 550 -17.52 -15.39 -33.06
C LYS A 550 -18.16 -14.09 -32.55
N THR A 551 -18.17 -13.85 -31.24
CA THR A 551 -18.85 -12.68 -30.63
C THR A 551 -18.00 -12.03 -29.53
N LEU A 552 -18.09 -10.70 -29.38
CA LEU A 552 -17.42 -9.93 -28.30
C LEU A 552 -17.77 -10.47 -26.91
N LYS A 553 -18.98 -11.00 -26.74
CA LYS A 553 -19.46 -11.64 -25.52
C LYS A 553 -18.59 -12.83 -25.10
N GLU A 554 -18.15 -13.64 -26.06
CA GLU A 554 -17.28 -14.79 -25.82
C GLU A 554 -15.86 -14.35 -25.48
N GLU A 555 -15.34 -13.33 -26.19
CA GLU A 555 -14.02 -12.76 -25.94
C GLU A 555 -13.93 -12.16 -24.53
N MET A 556 -14.87 -11.27 -24.17
CA MET A 556 -14.94 -10.66 -22.84
C MET A 556 -15.19 -11.70 -21.73
N ARG A 557 -15.83 -12.84 -22.02
CA ARG A 557 -16.01 -13.92 -21.04
C ARG A 557 -14.69 -14.67 -20.76
N LYS A 558 -13.78 -14.71 -21.74
CA LYS A 558 -12.51 -15.42 -21.63
C LYS A 558 -11.46 -14.58 -20.90
N SER A 559 -11.36 -13.29 -21.24
CA SER A 559 -10.46 -12.37 -20.56
C SER A 559 -10.95 -10.94 -20.76
N MET A 560 -11.12 -10.19 -19.66
CA MET A 560 -11.44 -8.77 -19.73
C MET A 560 -10.20 -7.94 -20.12
N PHE A 561 -9.03 -8.37 -19.66
CA PHE A 561 -7.74 -7.75 -19.96
C PHE A 561 -6.75 -8.82 -20.39
N TYR A 562 -5.76 -8.41 -21.17
CA TYR A 562 -4.61 -9.21 -21.55
C TYR A 562 -3.36 -8.56 -20.99
N GLU A 563 -2.39 -9.36 -20.57
CA GLU A 563 -1.08 -8.87 -20.15
C GLU A 563 -0.17 -8.74 -21.38
N MET A 564 0.36 -7.55 -21.59
CA MET A 564 1.41 -7.29 -22.57
C MET A 564 2.72 -7.00 -21.84
N THR A 565 3.79 -7.70 -22.21
CA THR A 565 5.14 -7.44 -21.70
C THR A 565 6.10 -7.10 -22.83
N LEU A 566 7.10 -6.27 -22.55
CA LEU A 566 8.22 -6.02 -23.44
C LEU A 566 9.44 -6.72 -22.86
N GLU A 567 9.94 -7.73 -23.55
CA GLU A 567 11.09 -8.53 -23.14
C GLU A 567 12.32 -8.23 -24.00
N GLN A 568 13.50 -8.10 -23.40
CA GLN A 568 14.77 -7.99 -24.10
C GLN A 568 15.59 -9.27 -23.99
N LYS A 569 16.22 -9.69 -25.09
CA LYS A 569 17.20 -10.78 -25.10
C LYS A 569 18.25 -10.59 -26.19
N TRP A 570 19.36 -11.29 -26.07
CA TRP A 570 20.34 -11.46 -27.12
C TRP A 570 20.05 -12.74 -27.90
N GLU A 571 19.98 -12.66 -29.24
CA GLU A 571 19.79 -13.80 -30.13
C GLU A 571 21.01 -13.97 -31.04
N GLU A 572 21.52 -15.20 -31.15
CA GLU A 572 22.65 -15.52 -32.01
C GLU A 572 22.29 -15.33 -33.49
N ILE A 573 23.14 -14.59 -34.22
CA ILE A 573 23.00 -14.38 -35.67
C ILE A 573 24.15 -14.98 -36.48
N TYR A 574 25.30 -15.23 -35.84
CA TYR A 574 26.48 -15.76 -36.48
C TYR A 574 27.38 -16.43 -35.46
N SER A 575 27.93 -17.58 -35.80
CA SER A 575 29.00 -18.22 -35.03
C SER A 575 30.02 -18.87 -35.95
N CYS A 576 31.29 -18.85 -35.53
CA CYS A 576 32.36 -19.55 -36.20
C CYS A 576 33.37 -20.09 -35.19
N GLU A 577 34.06 -21.15 -35.59
CA GLU A 577 35.16 -21.74 -34.82
C GLU A 577 36.48 -21.45 -35.51
N ASN A 578 37.53 -21.28 -34.71
CA ASN A 578 38.86 -21.00 -35.23
C ASN A 578 39.51 -22.30 -35.73
N GLY A 579 39.83 -22.36 -37.02
CA GLY A 579 40.69 -23.41 -37.57
C GLY A 579 42.16 -23.18 -37.20
N MET A 580 43.05 -24.14 -37.48
CA MET A 580 44.49 -24.07 -37.12
C MET A 580 45.31 -22.91 -37.76
N ILE A 581 44.66 -21.96 -38.44
CA ILE A 581 45.33 -20.84 -39.12
C ILE A 581 44.80 -19.54 -38.50
N GLY A 582 45.65 -18.93 -37.66
CA GLY A 582 45.37 -17.78 -36.82
C GLY A 582 45.05 -16.50 -37.56
N ASN A 583 43.81 -16.38 -38.05
CA ASN A 583 43.25 -15.08 -38.38
C ASN A 583 42.59 -14.49 -37.13
N ASN A 584 43.10 -13.35 -36.66
CA ASN A 584 42.53 -12.64 -35.51
C ASN A 584 41.33 -11.78 -35.88
N THR A 585 40.94 -11.73 -37.16
CA THR A 585 39.81 -10.93 -37.63
C THR A 585 38.65 -11.82 -38.07
N VAL A 586 37.46 -11.56 -37.52
CA VAL A 586 36.20 -12.20 -37.93
C VAL A 586 35.30 -11.18 -38.61
N ASN A 587 34.87 -11.52 -39.83
CA ASN A 587 33.90 -10.75 -40.59
C ASN A 587 32.52 -11.40 -40.48
N VAL A 588 31.63 -10.78 -39.73
CA VAL A 588 30.22 -11.17 -39.63
C VAL A 588 29.48 -10.63 -40.84
N ASP A 589 28.85 -11.52 -41.61
CA ASP A 589 27.90 -11.20 -42.66
C ASP A 589 26.70 -12.16 -42.54
N ALA A 590 25.65 -11.72 -41.85
CA ALA A 590 24.47 -12.53 -41.54
C ALA A 590 23.19 -11.87 -42.05
N VAL A 591 22.30 -12.66 -42.64
CA VAL A 591 20.96 -12.21 -43.05
C VAL A 591 20.00 -12.41 -41.87
N VAL A 592 19.40 -11.32 -41.42
CA VAL A 592 18.55 -11.28 -40.22
C VAL A 592 17.15 -10.80 -40.62
N GLN A 593 16.11 -11.56 -40.28
CA GLN A 593 14.73 -11.11 -40.37
C GLN A 593 14.50 -9.95 -39.39
N LYS A 594 14.00 -8.81 -39.86
CA LYS A 594 13.79 -7.62 -39.00
C LYS A 594 12.75 -7.85 -37.91
N GLU A 595 11.70 -8.57 -38.28
CA GLU A 595 10.52 -8.80 -37.46
C GLU A 595 10.20 -10.28 -37.49
N LYS A 596 9.68 -10.80 -36.37
CA LYS A 596 9.17 -12.16 -36.30
C LYS A 596 7.93 -12.18 -35.42
N VAL A 597 6.82 -12.64 -35.98
CA VAL A 597 5.55 -12.80 -35.25
C VAL A 597 5.27 -14.27 -35.03
N VAL A 598 4.83 -14.62 -33.83
CA VAL A 598 4.43 -15.98 -33.47
C VAL A 598 3.03 -15.94 -32.87
N VAL A 599 2.13 -16.77 -33.41
CA VAL A 599 0.76 -16.96 -32.91
C VAL A 599 0.56 -18.44 -32.65
N ALA A 600 0.09 -18.79 -31.45
CA ALA A 600 -0.10 -20.18 -31.01
C ALA A 600 1.16 -21.08 -31.20
N GLY A 601 2.36 -20.51 -31.04
CA GLY A 601 3.63 -21.23 -31.19
C GLY A 601 4.16 -21.35 -32.63
N TRP A 602 3.40 -20.89 -33.63
CA TRP A 602 3.77 -20.95 -35.05
C TRP A 602 4.06 -19.56 -35.62
N GLU A 603 4.99 -19.46 -36.57
CA GLU A 603 5.30 -18.21 -37.26
C GLU A 603 4.07 -17.70 -38.00
N ALA A 604 3.73 -16.43 -37.79
CA ALA A 604 2.52 -15.81 -38.30
C ALA A 604 2.87 -14.79 -39.41
N MET A 605 2.00 -14.71 -40.41
CA MET A 605 2.04 -13.67 -41.44
C MET A 605 1.02 -12.58 -41.13
N ILE A 606 1.41 -11.34 -41.38
CA ILE A 606 0.54 -10.16 -41.30
C ILE A 606 -0.35 -10.13 -42.53
N ASP A 607 -1.66 -9.99 -42.33
CA ASP A 607 -2.64 -9.81 -43.39
C ASP A 607 -3.03 -8.32 -43.48
N GLU A 608 -2.33 -7.59 -44.35
CA GLU A 608 -2.52 -6.14 -44.55
C GLU A 608 -3.76 -5.82 -45.40
N MET A 609 -4.47 -6.82 -45.93
CA MET A 609 -5.63 -6.60 -46.83
C MET A 609 -6.97 -6.46 -46.07
N ASP A 610 -7.01 -6.80 -44.78
CA ASP A 610 -8.23 -6.82 -43.95
C ASP A 610 -8.18 -5.76 -42.83
N VAL A 611 -7.81 -4.53 -43.19
CA VAL A 611 -7.68 -3.37 -42.26
C VAL A 611 -9.00 -2.59 -42.12
N ALA A 612 -10.06 -3.01 -42.83
CA ALA A 612 -11.33 -2.29 -42.90
C ALA A 612 -12.04 -2.12 -41.53
N GLU A 613 -11.72 -2.98 -40.55
CA GLU A 613 -12.26 -2.90 -39.17
C GLU A 613 -11.29 -2.23 -38.15
N GLY A 614 -10.21 -1.57 -38.60
CA GLY A 614 -9.23 -0.95 -37.69
C GLY A 614 -8.38 -1.95 -36.89
N LEU A 615 -8.34 -3.21 -37.34
CA LEU A 615 -7.57 -4.32 -36.78
C LEU A 615 -6.49 -4.77 -37.77
N LEU A 616 -5.35 -5.20 -37.23
CA LEU A 616 -4.29 -5.88 -37.96
C LEU A 616 -4.30 -7.36 -37.62
N TRP A 617 -4.51 -8.21 -38.63
CA TRP A 617 -4.64 -9.66 -38.45
C TRP A 617 -3.31 -10.40 -38.62
N PHE A 618 -3.05 -11.31 -37.68
CA PHE A 618 -1.89 -12.20 -37.67
C PHE A 618 -2.36 -13.64 -37.82
N ASN A 619 -1.95 -14.28 -38.92
CA ASN A 619 -2.39 -15.62 -39.29
C ASN A 619 -1.21 -16.60 -39.23
N SER A 620 -1.34 -17.66 -38.42
CA SER A 620 -0.40 -18.79 -38.40
C SER A 620 -1.10 -20.10 -38.75
N PHE A 621 -0.34 -21.07 -39.23
CA PHE A 621 -0.83 -22.40 -39.59
C PHE A 621 -0.04 -23.46 -38.81
N SER A 622 -0.75 -24.38 -38.16
CA SER A 622 -0.12 -25.51 -37.50
C SER A 622 0.37 -26.55 -38.52
N ASN A 623 1.19 -27.51 -38.08
CA ASN A 623 1.62 -28.64 -38.92
C ASN A 623 0.44 -29.49 -39.46
N VAL A 624 -0.75 -29.37 -38.87
CA VAL A 624 -1.98 -30.08 -39.27
C VAL A 624 -2.87 -29.20 -40.16
N GLY A 625 -2.41 -28.01 -40.55
CA GLY A 625 -3.14 -27.08 -41.41
C GLY A 625 -4.22 -26.26 -40.70
N GLU A 626 -4.28 -26.30 -39.36
CA GLU A 626 -5.22 -25.50 -38.58
C GLU A 626 -4.78 -24.02 -38.58
N LYS A 627 -5.68 -23.13 -39.00
CA LYS A 627 -5.43 -21.68 -39.04
C LYS A 627 -5.72 -21.06 -37.68
N ASN A 628 -4.71 -20.43 -37.08
CA ASN A 628 -4.84 -19.59 -35.91
C ASN A 628 -4.76 -18.12 -36.34
N SER A 629 -5.66 -17.29 -35.80
CA SER A 629 -5.73 -15.87 -36.15
C SER A 629 -5.95 -15.01 -34.91
N VAL A 630 -5.12 -13.98 -34.76
CA VAL A 630 -5.24 -12.95 -33.72
C VAL A 630 -5.29 -11.60 -34.40
N GLY A 631 -6.26 -10.76 -34.05
CA GLY A 631 -6.37 -9.38 -34.51
C GLY A 631 -5.95 -8.43 -33.39
N LEU A 632 -5.02 -7.51 -33.67
CA LEU A 632 -4.67 -6.42 -32.75
C LEU A 632 -5.19 -5.09 -33.30
N SER A 633 -5.76 -4.26 -32.44
CA SER A 633 -6.13 -2.89 -32.84
C SER A 633 -4.93 -2.13 -33.37
N THR A 634 -5.17 -1.35 -34.42
CA THR A 634 -4.20 -0.37 -34.95
C THR A 634 -3.65 0.55 -33.85
N ALA A 635 -4.43 0.81 -32.79
CA ALA A 635 -3.99 1.59 -31.65
C ALA A 635 -2.85 0.94 -30.85
N ILE A 636 -2.97 -0.37 -30.55
CA ILE A 636 -1.92 -1.16 -29.89
C ILE A 636 -0.69 -1.22 -30.78
N PHE A 637 -0.89 -1.48 -32.07
CA PHE A 637 0.21 -1.60 -33.02
C PHE A 637 0.99 -0.29 -33.19
N ALA A 638 0.29 0.85 -33.29
CA ALA A 638 0.91 2.18 -33.35
C ALA A 638 1.74 2.46 -32.09
N ARG A 639 1.26 2.06 -30.91
CA ARG A 639 2.01 2.17 -29.67
C ARG A 639 3.26 1.28 -29.67
N MET A 640 3.13 0.01 -30.08
CA MET A 640 4.27 -0.92 -30.19
C MET A 640 5.37 -0.38 -31.11
N LYS A 641 5.00 0.13 -32.29
CA LYS A 641 5.96 0.74 -33.23
C LYS A 641 6.65 1.96 -32.64
N TRP A 642 5.90 2.90 -32.08
CA TRP A 642 6.46 4.11 -31.47
C TRP A 642 7.48 3.78 -30.36
N GLU A 643 7.21 2.76 -29.54
CA GLU A 643 8.13 2.30 -28.48
C GLU A 643 9.45 1.73 -29.02
N GLN A 644 9.45 1.17 -30.23
CA GLN A 644 10.64 0.62 -30.88
C GLN A 644 11.40 1.71 -31.65
N GLU A 645 10.69 2.59 -32.35
CA GLU A 645 11.28 3.68 -33.13
C GLU A 645 12.03 4.68 -32.25
N ARG A 646 11.48 5.02 -31.07
CA ARG A 646 12.14 5.95 -30.13
C ARG A 646 13.47 5.45 -29.58
N VAL A 647 13.74 4.14 -29.65
CA VAL A 647 15.02 3.53 -29.26
C VAL A 647 15.90 3.17 -30.47
N GLY A 648 15.58 3.69 -31.66
CA GLY A 648 16.41 3.56 -32.85
C GLY A 648 16.06 2.40 -33.77
N TRP A 649 14.95 1.70 -33.55
CA TRP A 649 14.46 0.74 -34.55
C TRP A 649 13.95 1.48 -35.78
N ILE A 650 14.36 1.02 -36.97
CA ILE A 650 14.04 1.70 -38.23
C ILE A 650 13.15 0.80 -39.09
N GLU A 651 11.95 1.28 -39.36
CA GLU A 651 11.03 0.70 -40.32
C GLU A 651 11.65 0.71 -41.72
N GLY A 652 11.49 -0.37 -42.47
CA GLY A 652 11.94 -0.40 -43.86
C GLY A 652 11.19 -1.46 -44.66
N LYS A 653 11.10 -1.25 -45.98
CA LYS A 653 10.34 -2.12 -46.90
C LYS A 653 10.88 -3.54 -46.99
N GLU A 654 12.15 -3.74 -46.66
CA GLU A 654 12.80 -5.05 -46.70
C GLU A 654 12.58 -5.83 -45.40
N LYS A 655 11.99 -7.03 -45.51
CA LYS A 655 11.74 -7.95 -44.37
C LYS A 655 13.03 -8.55 -43.79
N GLN A 656 14.12 -8.55 -44.55
CA GLN A 656 15.42 -9.04 -44.14
C GLN A 656 16.47 -7.95 -44.31
N ILE A 657 17.42 -7.89 -43.38
CA ILE A 657 18.56 -6.99 -43.45
C ILE A 657 19.85 -7.76 -43.25
N ARG A 658 20.92 -7.34 -43.93
CA ARG A 658 22.25 -7.94 -43.81
C ARG A 658 23.04 -7.22 -42.71
N ALA A 659 23.25 -7.90 -41.58
CA ALA A 659 24.06 -7.42 -40.47
C ALA A 659 25.54 -7.66 -40.78
N LYS A 660 26.32 -6.58 -40.86
CA LYS A 660 27.76 -6.62 -41.10
C LYS A 660 28.52 -6.09 -39.88
N LYS A 661 29.52 -6.84 -39.42
CA LYS A 661 30.41 -6.41 -38.32
C LYS A 661 31.80 -7.00 -38.52
N VAL A 662 32.83 -6.21 -38.29
CA VAL A 662 34.22 -6.68 -38.27
C VAL A 662 34.70 -6.62 -36.84
N GLU A 663 35.21 -7.74 -36.33
CA GLU A 663 35.70 -7.89 -34.96
C GLU A 663 37.13 -8.42 -34.97
N VAL A 664 37.98 -7.88 -34.11
CA VAL A 664 39.39 -8.27 -34.00
C VAL A 664 39.64 -8.80 -32.59
N PHE A 665 40.20 -10.00 -32.51
CA PHE A 665 40.57 -10.62 -31.24
C PHE A 665 41.87 -10.01 -30.69
N GLU A 666 41.79 -9.43 -29.49
CA GLU A 666 42.92 -8.76 -28.81
C GLU A 666 43.58 -9.62 -27.70
N GLY A 667 43.16 -10.87 -27.52
CA GLY A 667 43.67 -11.75 -26.47
C GLY A 667 45.01 -12.44 -26.82
N THR A 668 45.80 -12.78 -25.79
CA THR A 668 47.14 -13.39 -25.97
C THR A 668 47.13 -14.90 -26.18
N ASN A 669 46.04 -15.60 -25.83
CA ASN A 669 46.01 -17.07 -25.75
C ASN A 669 45.31 -17.74 -26.95
N GLY A 670 45.07 -17.01 -28.04
CA GLY A 670 44.21 -17.45 -29.14
C GLY A 670 42.74 -17.57 -28.73
N TRP A 671 41.85 -17.80 -29.70
CA TRP A 671 40.42 -18.01 -29.50
C TRP A 671 39.97 -19.30 -30.18
N LYS A 672 38.93 -19.94 -29.63
CA LYS A 672 38.34 -21.19 -30.13
C LYS A 672 37.02 -20.95 -30.86
N LYS A 673 36.16 -20.11 -30.29
CA LYS A 673 34.82 -19.86 -30.82
C LYS A 673 34.48 -18.38 -30.74
N PHE A 674 33.83 -17.88 -31.78
CA PHE A 674 33.28 -16.55 -31.85
C PHE A 674 31.78 -16.64 -32.08
N VAL A 675 31.01 -15.85 -31.34
CA VAL A 675 29.56 -15.72 -31.54
C VAL A 675 29.15 -14.25 -31.56
N CYS A 676 28.36 -13.88 -32.55
CA CYS A 676 27.75 -12.56 -32.67
C CYS A 676 26.25 -12.66 -32.39
N TYR A 677 25.76 -11.71 -31.59
CA TYR A 677 24.38 -11.61 -31.17
C TYR A 677 23.78 -10.29 -31.61
N VAL A 678 22.47 -10.30 -31.86
CA VAL A 678 21.64 -9.11 -32.07
C VAL A 678 20.71 -8.92 -30.88
N LEU A 679 20.46 -7.67 -30.49
CA LEU A 679 19.45 -7.36 -29.50
C LEU A 679 18.06 -7.57 -30.11
N VAL A 680 17.24 -8.36 -29.42
CA VAL A 680 15.85 -8.62 -29.81
C VAL A 680 14.95 -8.15 -28.69
N GLU A 681 14.00 -7.28 -29.04
CA GLU A 681 12.93 -6.86 -28.15
C GLU A 681 11.62 -7.50 -28.60
N THR A 682 10.92 -8.16 -27.69
CA THR A 682 9.73 -8.93 -28.01
C THR A 682 8.56 -8.45 -27.17
N PHE A 683 7.49 -8.00 -27.84
CA PHE A 683 6.21 -7.84 -27.19
C PHE A 683 5.55 -9.20 -27.05
N VAL A 684 5.16 -9.57 -25.84
CA VAL A 684 4.51 -10.86 -25.54
C VAL A 684 3.15 -10.58 -24.93
N LEU A 685 2.11 -11.05 -25.62
CA LEU A 685 0.71 -10.95 -25.22
C LEU A 685 0.24 -12.27 -24.61
N LYS A 686 -0.26 -12.22 -23.38
CA LYS A 686 -0.80 -13.35 -22.63
C LYS A 686 -2.19 -13.01 -22.09
N ARG A 687 -3.01 -14.03 -21.87
CA ARG A 687 -4.25 -13.88 -21.09
C ARG A 687 -3.91 -13.80 -19.60
N LEU A 688 -4.85 -13.36 -18.76
CA LEU A 688 -4.62 -13.27 -17.31
C LEU A 688 -4.34 -14.63 -16.63
N ASP A 689 -4.77 -15.74 -17.22
CA ASP A 689 -4.43 -17.09 -16.77
C ASP A 689 -2.99 -17.53 -17.13
N GLY A 690 -2.22 -16.66 -17.80
CA GLY A 690 -0.84 -16.90 -18.23
C GLY A 690 -0.72 -17.57 -19.60
N SER A 691 -1.83 -17.93 -20.25
CA SER A 691 -1.80 -18.58 -21.56
C SER A 691 -1.32 -17.64 -22.67
N PHE A 692 -0.46 -18.16 -23.54
CA PHE A 692 0.14 -17.42 -24.66
C PHE A 692 -0.87 -17.11 -25.76
N VAL A 693 -0.82 -15.88 -26.30
CA VAL A 693 -1.66 -15.44 -27.42
C VAL A 693 -0.79 -15.13 -28.64
N LEU A 694 0.12 -14.16 -28.50
CA LEU A 694 0.93 -13.64 -29.59
C LEU A 694 2.28 -13.14 -29.05
N SER A 695 3.34 -13.30 -29.84
CA SER A 695 4.57 -12.52 -29.64
C SER A 695 5.02 -11.85 -30.93
N TYR A 696 5.54 -10.64 -30.79
CA TYR A 696 6.07 -9.83 -31.89
C TYR A 696 7.47 -9.38 -31.53
N ALA A 697 8.47 -9.94 -32.21
CA ALA A 697 9.88 -9.66 -31.99
C ALA A 697 10.41 -8.65 -33.01
N PHE A 698 11.14 -7.65 -32.52
CA PHE A 698 11.86 -6.62 -33.28
C PHE A 698 13.36 -6.82 -33.08
N LYS A 699 14.10 -7.01 -34.18
CA LYS A 699 15.56 -7.18 -34.15
C LYS A 699 16.27 -5.87 -34.43
N HIS A 700 17.05 -5.41 -33.46
CA HIS A 700 17.81 -4.16 -33.52
C HIS A 700 19.19 -4.39 -34.16
N TYR A 701 19.24 -4.42 -35.49
CA TYR A 701 20.44 -4.77 -36.26
C TYR A 701 21.65 -3.82 -36.04
N HIS A 702 21.42 -2.61 -35.53
CA HIS A 702 22.47 -1.66 -35.15
C HIS A 702 23.02 -1.93 -33.73
N HIS A 703 22.39 -2.83 -32.97
CA HIS A 703 22.81 -3.28 -31.65
C HIS A 703 23.35 -4.70 -31.74
N LEU A 704 24.63 -4.80 -32.09
CA LEU A 704 25.37 -6.05 -32.16
C LEU A 704 26.35 -6.16 -30.99
N THR A 705 26.42 -7.33 -30.38
CA THR A 705 27.45 -7.67 -29.40
C THR A 705 28.08 -8.99 -29.75
N SER A 706 29.29 -9.22 -29.27
CA SER A 706 30.09 -10.37 -29.65
C SER A 706 30.77 -10.97 -28.42
N LYS A 707 31.03 -12.28 -28.48
CA LYS A 707 31.72 -12.99 -27.42
C LYS A 707 32.75 -13.95 -28.02
N TRP A 708 33.93 -13.96 -27.41
CA TRP A 708 35.03 -14.85 -27.72
C TRP A 708 35.17 -15.91 -26.61
N GLU A 709 35.54 -17.13 -26.99
CA GLU A 709 35.93 -18.22 -26.10
C GLU A 709 37.39 -18.62 -26.29
#